data_AF-A0A9N9QBJ1-F1
#
_entry.id   AF-A0A9N9QBJ1-F1
#
_cell.length_a   1.000
_cell.length_b   1.000
_cell.length_c   1.000
_cell.angle_alpha   90.00
_cell.angle_beta   90.00
_cell.angle_gamma   90.00
#
_symmetry.space_group_name_H-M   'P 1'
#
loop_
_entity.id
_entity.type
_entity.pdbx_description
1 polymer ?
#
loop_
_entity_poly.entity_id
_entity_poly.type
_entity_poly.pdbx_seq_one_letter_code
_entity_poly.pdbx_strand_id
1 'polypeptide(L)'
;MPNAPINNETSLIETVSTASTDTIDTLESTESFNSIPIIFKMPADAPLPSPKKSKIIKVDFIDSAFSEGLETLLQKTTEGRILLAARHKLTNDQRQKLANICIGELINIYGKDLNSGTILKAAQEIPHVFILESSDVYMISNQEGGPKGKLWHRYHNIRKAIKLADSHRITENKENEDQYENPFETIGTRDETSKLLDFLKVAIAEAWEATFKMRGSLYAKKSILDVFRDFPCLRLDSGIQLLEIDFNLRYGDRIDVVYSTFPKVRNAILDEAKEIKIKLDTHYEDPNLNAIISLVYLFPPITLKKSRKGGNWRPTRSEIFDSFFMLVDTFDEFQERLSMRRAKLSEHNLTMQPFAVVIGGSNFFIQIENQSFKVDSALRTLELTFKMFYALDLGYPCESEHIWLLIEEILFNMKPKKKHPSSASIIHRYTENTLIVCGQHECNRNFPSINSSRKHLKYHEKVGNVKHSKTTIERFKPNEKEPMVQNVSNNQAKDYLKNNLILDDNINHDVNISETNSTLFQTFSDKLVENIVRFLSNLYISGSIPRKSIQDVIMGVQNLLVEPLTIFEIFVQNTLDITNAEKVQVKRYFQELHTLFNNLDSEYLRFKFLQKRSLFIVPTEIVVGQSLEFSQKNNSTRKNYMAQFVPISLALEKLFSLPNIYKDTVNYINELQKESKVYNNVQTLFWKEKCRYFDNNNVFPLLIYFDEFEIGNPLGSHAGIHKFGAIYYSIPCIPPVFQSSLENIFIAMLFHSSDLKRFGEHILFTKLVDELNSLENNGIVIKLPEERKVYFCVTLILGDNLGVNTVLGFQQRFTSNFFCRFCKTSRCDTQTLCYEVTSSL
;
A
#
# COMPACT_ATOMS: atom_id res chain seq x y z
N MET A 1 -38.83 17.77 -38.17
CA MET A 1 -39.55 19.04 -38.48
C MET A 1 -40.95 18.95 -37.86
N PRO A 2 -41.52 20.02 -37.29
CA PRO A 2 -40.99 21.37 -37.11
C PRO A 2 -41.17 21.99 -35.69
N ASN A 3 -40.38 23.03 -35.46
CA ASN A 3 -40.67 24.32 -34.78
C ASN A 3 -40.85 24.45 -33.25
N ALA A 4 -39.90 25.21 -32.68
CA ALA A 4 -40.00 26.12 -31.53
C ALA A 4 -40.99 27.29 -31.80
N PRO A 5 -41.02 28.44 -31.06
CA PRO A 5 -40.54 28.84 -29.72
C PRO A 5 -41.61 29.66 -28.91
N ILE A 6 -41.36 30.03 -27.64
CA ILE A 6 -41.97 31.20 -26.97
C ILE A 6 -40.96 31.89 -26.03
N ASN A 7 -40.81 33.21 -26.22
CA ASN A 7 -40.07 34.20 -25.43
C ASN A 7 -40.95 34.83 -24.33
N ASN A 8 -40.31 35.39 -23.29
CA ASN A 8 -40.52 36.71 -22.63
C ASN A 8 -40.00 36.64 -21.17
N GLU A 9 -39.36 37.65 -20.56
CA GLU A 9 -39.78 39.04 -20.40
C GLU A 9 -38.64 39.93 -19.84
N THR A 10 -38.49 41.15 -20.40
CA THR A 10 -38.21 42.51 -19.79
C THR A 10 -37.16 42.71 -18.67
N SER A 11 -36.37 43.80 -18.59
CA SER A 11 -36.64 45.25 -18.74
C SER A 11 -35.31 46.08 -18.79
N LEU A 12 -35.12 47.02 -19.76
CA LEU A 12 -35.16 48.52 -19.64
C LEU A 12 -33.99 49.14 -18.79
N ILE A 13 -33.15 50.13 -19.18
CA ILE A 13 -33.38 51.50 -19.71
C ILE A 13 -32.05 52.17 -20.23
N GLU A 14 -32.17 52.93 -21.35
CA GLU A 14 -31.44 54.15 -21.89
C GLU A 14 -29.91 54.21 -22.08
N THR A 15 -29.34 54.32 -23.30
CA THR A 15 -29.13 55.49 -24.24
C THR A 15 -28.25 56.61 -23.66
N VAL A 16 -27.25 57.27 -24.28
CA VAL A 16 -26.94 57.83 -25.63
C VAL A 16 -25.39 58.13 -25.59
N SER A 17 -24.51 57.97 -26.59
CA SER A 17 -24.19 58.94 -27.66
C SER A 17 -22.80 58.67 -28.31
N THR A 18 -22.83 58.49 -29.63
CA THR A 18 -21.98 59.08 -30.71
C THR A 18 -20.44 59.24 -30.61
N ALA A 19 -19.79 58.69 -31.67
CA ALA A 19 -18.71 59.25 -32.52
C ALA A 19 -17.36 59.61 -31.85
N SER A 20 -16.18 59.41 -32.44
CA SER A 20 -15.74 59.64 -33.83
C SER A 20 -14.40 58.93 -34.12
N THR A 21 -14.15 58.75 -35.41
CA THR A 21 -12.91 58.31 -36.08
C THR A 21 -11.73 59.29 -35.86
N ASP A 22 -10.48 58.81 -35.95
CA ASP A 22 -9.51 59.24 -37.00
C ASP A 22 -8.07 58.70 -36.80
N THR A 23 -7.56 58.09 -37.88
CA THR A 23 -6.20 58.11 -38.50
C THR A 23 -4.94 58.18 -37.62
N ILE A 24 -4.06 57.17 -37.67
CA ILE A 24 -2.86 57.05 -38.54
C ILE A 24 -1.85 58.20 -38.36
N ASP A 25 -0.68 57.90 -37.79
CA ASP A 25 0.59 58.25 -38.45
C ASP A 25 1.79 57.42 -37.94
N THR A 26 2.60 57.06 -38.92
CA THR A 26 3.85 56.29 -38.94
C THR A 26 5.08 57.13 -38.59
N LEU A 27 6.19 56.45 -38.21
CA LEU A 27 7.61 56.67 -38.59
C LEU A 27 8.51 56.11 -37.47
N GLU A 28 9.27 55.02 -37.70
CA GLU A 28 10.66 55.02 -38.21
C GLU A 28 11.60 55.80 -37.26
N SER A 29 12.72 55.28 -36.73
CA SER A 29 13.78 54.48 -37.36
C SER A 29 14.91 54.20 -36.32
N THR A 30 15.63 53.07 -36.52
CA THR A 30 17.10 52.83 -36.49
C THR A 30 17.99 53.56 -35.46
N GLU A 31 19.01 53.02 -34.77
CA GLU A 31 20.20 52.19 -35.08
C GLU A 31 20.80 51.73 -33.71
N SER A 32 21.29 50.51 -33.45
CA SER A 32 22.43 49.73 -33.96
C SER A 32 23.82 50.00 -33.28
N PHE A 33 24.34 48.91 -32.69
CA PHE A 33 25.74 48.46 -32.53
C PHE A 33 26.73 48.91 -31.42
N ASN A 34 27.13 47.87 -30.65
CA ASN A 34 28.47 47.46 -30.22
C ASN A 34 29.30 48.29 -29.22
N SER A 35 29.64 47.71 -28.06
CA SER A 35 30.90 46.96 -27.83
C SER A 35 31.17 46.61 -26.34
N ILE A 36 31.77 45.43 -26.13
CA ILE A 36 32.16 44.68 -24.90
C ILE A 36 33.52 45.24 -24.38
N PRO A 37 33.92 45.30 -23.06
CA PRO A 37 34.28 44.11 -22.24
C PRO A 37 34.32 44.16 -20.67
N ILE A 38 34.22 42.95 -20.08
CA ILE A 38 34.95 42.38 -18.90
C ILE A 38 34.79 43.01 -17.47
N ILE A 39 33.95 42.34 -16.64
CA ILE A 39 34.22 41.70 -15.32
C ILE A 39 35.10 42.43 -14.24
N PHE A 40 34.51 42.88 -13.10
CA PHE A 40 34.41 42.24 -11.74
C PHE A 40 34.22 43.29 -10.61
N LYS A 41 33.31 42.97 -9.66
CA LYS A 41 33.10 43.46 -8.27
C LYS A 41 32.10 44.61 -7.97
N MET A 42 31.41 44.36 -6.85
CA MET A 42 30.20 44.96 -6.25
C MET A 42 30.29 46.45 -5.93
N PRO A 43 29.13 47.13 -5.79
CA PRO A 43 28.93 47.98 -4.60
C PRO A 43 27.52 47.94 -3.99
N ALA A 44 27.48 48.43 -2.76
CA ALA A 44 26.34 48.60 -1.86
C ALA A 44 25.55 49.91 -2.08
N ASP A 45 24.40 49.96 -1.40
CA ASP A 45 23.63 51.10 -0.88
C ASP A 45 23.00 52.15 -1.82
N ALA A 46 21.66 52.23 -1.78
CA ALA A 46 20.84 53.35 -1.25
C ALA A 46 19.41 53.33 -1.87
N PRO A 47 18.44 54.13 -1.41
CA PRO A 47 17.63 53.93 -0.20
C PRO A 47 16.10 53.86 -0.47
N LEU A 48 15.34 53.32 0.48
CA LEU A 48 13.87 53.23 0.45
C LEU A 48 13.19 54.54 0.91
N PRO A 49 12.04 54.95 0.32
CA PRO A 49 11.31 56.15 0.72
C PRO A 49 10.38 55.94 1.93
N SER A 50 10.21 57.06 2.65
CA SER A 50 9.64 57.26 3.99
C SER A 50 8.12 57.13 4.16
N PRO A 51 7.63 56.90 5.40
CA PRO A 51 6.21 56.67 5.71
C PRO A 51 5.43 57.97 5.99
N LYS A 52 4.16 58.01 5.55
CA LYS A 52 3.21 59.09 5.89
C LYS A 52 2.63 58.90 7.31
N LYS A 53 2.60 60.01 8.06
CA LYS A 53 2.06 60.14 9.43
C LYS A 53 0.53 60.10 9.46
N SER A 54 -0.06 59.52 10.51
CA SER A 54 -1.40 59.89 10.98
C SER A 54 -1.52 59.85 12.50
N LYS A 55 -1.80 61.05 13.05
CA LYS A 55 -2.54 61.45 14.26
C LYS A 55 -2.34 60.69 15.58
N ILE A 56 -1.68 61.40 16.51
CA ILE A 56 -1.84 61.27 17.96
C ILE A 56 -3.23 61.83 18.33
N ILE A 57 -4.05 61.03 19.01
CA ILE A 57 -5.24 61.47 19.75
C ILE A 57 -4.91 61.36 21.25
N LYS A 58 -5.21 62.43 21.99
CA LYS A 58 -4.99 62.57 23.42
C LYS A 58 -5.92 61.65 24.22
N VAL A 59 -5.40 61.25 25.37
CA VAL A 59 -6.01 60.49 26.45
C VAL A 59 -7.29 61.18 26.96
N ASP A 60 -8.42 60.50 26.84
CA ASP A 60 -9.53 60.58 27.78
C ASP A 60 -9.56 59.25 28.54
N PHE A 61 -9.71 59.30 29.87
CA PHE A 61 -9.64 58.17 30.80
C PHE A 61 -10.46 56.97 30.30
N ILE A 62 -9.78 55.93 29.80
CA ILE A 62 -10.41 54.65 29.50
C ILE A 62 -10.63 53.95 30.83
N ASP A 63 -11.90 53.69 31.11
CA ASP A 63 -12.38 52.85 32.19
C ASP A 63 -11.86 51.42 31.96
N SER A 64 -10.66 51.16 32.47
CA SER A 64 -9.89 49.92 32.28
C SER A 64 -10.69 48.71 32.75
N ALA A 65 -10.75 47.67 31.91
CA ALA A 65 -11.32 46.37 32.24
C ALA A 65 -10.49 45.65 33.32
N PHE A 66 -9.28 46.13 33.61
CA PHE A 66 -8.41 45.59 34.66
C PHE A 66 -8.22 46.64 35.78
N SER A 67 -8.28 46.21 37.04
CA SER A 67 -8.20 47.11 38.22
C SER A 67 -6.94 47.98 38.29
N GLU A 68 -5.81 47.51 37.74
CA GLU A 68 -4.51 48.21 37.71
C GLU A 68 -3.96 48.39 36.27
N GLY A 69 -4.76 48.11 35.25
CA GLY A 69 -4.38 48.15 33.83
C GLY A 69 -3.65 46.88 33.33
N LEU A 70 -3.75 46.64 32.02
CA LEU A 70 -3.22 45.43 31.37
C LEU A 70 -1.69 45.27 31.50
N GLU A 71 -0.92 46.36 31.41
CA GLU A 71 0.54 46.27 31.50
C GLU A 71 1.00 45.85 32.89
N THR A 72 0.38 46.39 33.94
CA THR A 72 0.65 46.03 35.34
C THR A 72 0.27 44.57 35.62
N LEU A 73 -0.88 44.12 35.10
CA LEU A 73 -1.30 42.72 35.18
C LEU A 73 -0.25 41.77 34.58
N LEU A 74 0.30 42.13 33.41
CA LEU A 74 1.32 41.32 32.76
C LEU A 74 2.65 41.32 33.52
N GLN A 75 2.96 42.36 34.29
CA GLN A 75 4.15 42.35 35.14
C GLN A 75 4.06 41.39 36.33
N LYS A 76 2.84 41.05 36.80
CA LYS A 76 2.61 40.15 37.96
C LYS A 76 3.02 38.70 37.68
N THR A 77 3.05 38.28 36.42
CA THR A 77 3.35 36.89 36.05
C THR A 77 4.66 36.79 35.28
N THR A 78 5.37 35.67 35.44
CA THR A 78 6.56 35.35 34.64
C THR A 78 6.23 35.30 33.16
N GLU A 79 5.09 34.71 32.80
CA GLU A 79 4.58 34.64 31.43
C GLU A 79 4.23 36.01 30.87
N GLY A 80 3.56 36.86 31.64
CA GLY A 80 3.22 38.22 31.22
C GLY A 80 4.48 39.08 30.99
N ARG A 81 5.53 38.95 31.81
CA ARG A 81 6.82 39.62 31.57
C ARG A 81 7.50 39.17 30.28
N ILE A 82 7.39 37.89 29.93
CA ILE A 82 7.89 37.36 28.64
C ILE A 82 7.09 37.95 27.47
N LEU A 83 5.77 38.10 27.61
CA LEU A 83 4.94 38.77 26.60
C LEU A 83 5.33 40.23 26.43
N LEU A 84 5.58 40.96 27.53
CA LEU A 84 6.04 42.35 27.47
C LEU A 84 7.44 42.49 26.82
N ALA A 85 8.30 41.48 26.91
CA ALA A 85 9.57 41.46 26.18
C ALA A 85 9.39 41.29 24.65
N ALA A 86 8.29 40.67 24.22
CA ALA A 86 7.94 40.44 22.80
C ALA A 86 7.01 41.52 22.20
N ARG A 87 6.94 42.73 22.81
CA ARG A 87 6.04 43.84 22.45
C ARG A 87 5.96 44.21 20.96
N HIS A 88 7.02 43.93 20.20
CA HIS A 88 7.12 44.27 18.79
C HIS A 88 6.36 43.30 17.86
N LYS A 89 6.08 42.05 18.26
CA LYS A 89 5.24 41.12 17.47
C LYS A 89 4.88 39.87 18.27
N LEU A 90 3.60 39.64 18.54
CA LEU A 90 3.17 38.40 19.21
C LEU A 90 2.99 37.26 18.21
N THR A 91 3.51 36.08 18.57
CA THR A 91 3.21 34.80 17.90
C THR A 91 1.84 34.28 18.34
N ASN A 92 1.27 33.31 17.60
CA ASN A 92 -0.06 32.79 17.91
C ASN A 92 -0.17 32.15 19.31
N ASP A 93 0.89 31.48 19.76
CA ASP A 93 1.03 30.92 21.11
C ASP A 93 1.05 32.03 22.18
N GLN A 94 1.84 33.08 21.94
CA GLN A 94 1.89 34.25 22.83
C GLN A 94 0.53 34.96 22.91
N ARG A 95 -0.21 35.07 21.80
CA ARG A 95 -1.59 35.59 21.80
C ARG A 95 -2.54 34.71 22.62
N GLN A 96 -2.33 33.40 22.63
CA GLN A 96 -3.13 32.46 23.42
C GLN A 96 -2.83 32.57 24.92
N LYS A 97 -1.55 32.70 25.29
CA LYS A 97 -1.09 32.96 26.66
C LYS A 97 -1.63 34.29 27.17
N LEU A 98 -1.56 35.35 26.35
CA LEU A 98 -2.16 36.65 26.66
C LEU A 98 -3.67 36.52 26.93
N ALA A 99 -4.40 35.78 26.10
CA ALA A 99 -5.83 35.57 26.28
C ALA A 99 -6.16 34.77 27.56
N ASN A 100 -5.29 33.82 27.96
CA ASN A 100 -5.45 33.06 29.19
C ASN A 100 -5.28 33.95 30.44
N ILE A 101 -4.25 34.81 30.45
CA ILE A 101 -4.00 35.75 31.55
C ILE A 101 -5.15 36.77 31.66
N CYS A 102 -5.56 37.36 30.53
CA CYS A 102 -6.62 38.37 30.53
C CYS A 102 -7.96 37.82 31.00
N ILE A 103 -8.43 36.69 30.46
CA ILE A 103 -9.72 36.11 30.88
C ILE A 103 -9.64 35.57 32.31
N GLY A 104 -8.50 35.02 32.73
CA GLY A 104 -8.30 34.58 34.11
C GLY A 104 -8.50 35.73 35.11
N GLU A 105 -7.89 36.88 34.84
CA GLU A 105 -8.02 38.05 35.71
C GLU A 105 -9.43 38.66 35.65
N LEU A 106 -10.06 38.73 34.47
CA LEU A 106 -11.42 39.26 34.37
C LEU A 106 -12.43 38.40 35.14
N ILE A 107 -12.28 37.08 35.14
CA ILE A 107 -13.12 36.18 35.94
C ILE A 107 -12.85 36.38 37.45
N ASN A 108 -11.61 36.64 37.85
CA ASN A 108 -11.29 36.98 39.23
C ASN A 108 -11.94 38.30 39.68
N ILE A 109 -11.98 39.31 38.79
CA ILE A 109 -12.52 40.65 39.12
C ILE A 109 -14.05 40.67 39.09
N TYR A 110 -14.67 40.11 38.04
CA TYR A 110 -16.11 40.26 37.77
C TYR A 110 -16.93 38.97 37.90
N GLY A 111 -16.28 37.83 38.19
CA GLY A 111 -16.93 36.52 38.33
C GLY A 111 -17.13 35.76 37.02
N LYS A 112 -17.80 34.60 37.11
CA LYS A 112 -17.96 33.62 36.01
C LYS A 112 -18.82 34.13 34.83
N ASP A 113 -19.70 35.09 35.06
CA ASP A 113 -20.65 35.63 34.08
C ASP A 113 -20.19 36.97 33.49
N LEU A 114 -19.11 36.93 32.70
CA LEU A 114 -18.61 38.11 32.00
C LEU A 114 -19.57 38.54 30.89
N ASN A 115 -19.95 39.82 30.90
CA ASN A 115 -20.70 40.42 29.80
C ASN A 115 -19.78 40.68 28.59
N SER A 116 -20.36 40.69 27.38
CA SER A 116 -19.60 40.90 26.14
C SER A 116 -18.91 42.27 26.08
N GLY A 117 -19.47 43.29 26.72
CA GLY A 117 -18.89 44.63 26.82
C GLY A 117 -17.58 44.66 27.59
N THR A 118 -17.47 43.93 28.70
CA THR A 118 -16.25 43.86 29.52
C THR A 118 -15.11 43.16 28.77
N ILE A 119 -15.42 42.10 28.03
CA ILE A 119 -14.42 41.39 27.21
C ILE A 119 -13.99 42.26 26.03
N LEU A 120 -14.92 43.04 25.45
CA LEU A 120 -14.60 43.98 24.38
C LEU A 120 -13.69 45.11 24.86
N LYS A 121 -13.95 45.68 26.05
CA LYS A 121 -13.06 46.67 26.68
C LYS A 121 -11.65 46.10 26.87
N ALA A 122 -11.53 44.88 27.38
CA ALA A 122 -10.23 44.21 27.53
C ALA A 122 -9.52 43.97 26.18
N ALA A 123 -10.27 43.62 25.12
CA ALA A 123 -9.72 43.47 23.77
C ALA A 123 -9.20 44.80 23.20
N GLN A 124 -9.85 45.91 23.52
CA GLN A 124 -9.47 47.26 23.08
C GLN A 124 -8.22 47.78 23.82
N GLU A 125 -7.94 47.27 25.01
CA GLU A 125 -6.71 47.61 25.75
C GLU A 125 -5.44 46.93 25.23
N ILE A 126 -5.57 45.77 24.57
CA ILE A 126 -4.43 45.00 24.08
C ILE A 126 -3.57 45.80 23.08
N PRO A 127 -4.14 46.48 22.06
CA PRO A 127 -3.35 47.33 21.16
C PRO A 127 -2.61 48.49 21.83
N HIS A 128 -3.02 48.93 23.03
CA HIS A 128 -2.32 49.97 23.78
C HIS A 128 -1.01 49.48 24.40
N VAL A 129 -0.92 48.18 24.73
CA VAL A 129 0.31 47.53 25.23
C VAL A 129 1.11 46.89 24.08
N PHE A 130 0.41 46.43 23.03
CA PHE A 130 0.98 45.75 21.86
C PHE A 130 0.54 46.46 20.57
N ILE A 131 1.30 47.48 20.17
CA ILE A 131 0.95 48.44 19.10
C ILE A 131 0.62 47.78 17.74
N LEU A 132 1.15 46.59 17.46
CA LEU A 132 0.93 45.86 16.20
C LEU A 132 -0.20 44.82 16.27
N GLU A 133 -0.86 44.68 17.41
CA GLU A 133 -2.04 43.84 17.56
C GLU A 133 -3.31 44.63 17.24
N SER A 134 -4.31 43.94 16.68
CA SER A 134 -5.65 44.50 16.47
C SER A 134 -6.62 43.92 17.48
N SER A 135 -7.50 44.74 18.05
CA SER A 135 -8.55 44.31 18.97
C SER A 135 -9.46 43.23 18.34
N ASP A 136 -9.64 43.28 17.02
CA ASP A 136 -10.49 42.33 16.27
C ASP A 136 -9.94 40.89 16.32
N VAL A 137 -8.64 40.70 16.53
CA VAL A 137 -8.04 39.37 16.73
C VAL A 137 -8.57 38.73 18.03
N TYR A 138 -8.91 39.56 19.01
CA TYR A 138 -9.27 39.15 20.36
C TYR A 138 -10.78 39.17 20.57
N MET A 139 -11.50 40.12 19.96
CA MET A 139 -12.95 40.19 19.95
C MET A 139 -13.50 41.01 18.78
N ILE A 140 -14.43 40.43 18.02
CA ILE A 140 -15.21 41.07 16.95
C ILE A 140 -16.68 41.07 17.38
N SER A 141 -17.33 42.23 17.33
CA SER A 141 -18.76 42.37 17.64
C SER A 141 -19.55 42.76 16.38
N ASN A 142 -19.90 41.80 15.53
CA ASN A 142 -20.80 42.03 14.39
C ASN A 142 -22.24 41.63 14.73
N GLN A 143 -23.20 42.52 14.41
CA GLN A 143 -24.61 42.42 14.81
C GLN A 143 -25.37 41.22 14.23
N GLU A 144 -24.82 40.51 13.23
CA GLU A 144 -25.48 39.36 12.59
C GLU A 144 -24.83 37.99 12.86
N GLY A 145 -23.68 37.93 13.54
CA GLY A 145 -22.85 36.71 13.64
C GLY A 145 -22.47 36.21 15.04
N GLY A 146 -22.91 36.90 16.09
CA GLY A 146 -22.46 36.67 17.47
C GLY A 146 -20.98 37.04 17.71
N PRO A 147 -20.56 37.29 18.95
CA PRO A 147 -19.17 37.66 19.24
C PRO A 147 -18.20 36.50 18.95
N LYS A 148 -17.05 36.82 18.36
CA LYS A 148 -15.98 35.85 18.02
C LYS A 148 -14.60 36.45 18.32
N GLY A 149 -13.59 35.62 18.58
CA GLY A 149 -12.22 36.07 18.86
C GLY A 149 -11.53 35.28 19.98
N LYS A 150 -10.22 35.46 20.15
CA LYS A 150 -9.41 34.67 21.10
C LYS A 150 -9.85 34.81 22.56
N LEU A 151 -10.20 36.01 23.03
CA LEU A 151 -10.69 36.23 24.40
C LEU A 151 -12.07 35.59 24.57
N TRP A 152 -12.96 35.76 23.58
CA TRP A 152 -14.29 35.17 23.61
C TRP A 152 -14.27 33.63 23.60
N HIS A 153 -13.44 33.02 22.75
CA HIS A 153 -13.27 31.56 22.71
C HIS A 153 -12.72 31.02 24.03
N ARG A 154 -11.74 31.72 24.64
CA ARG A 154 -11.20 31.32 25.94
C ARG A 154 -12.25 31.41 27.05
N TYR A 155 -13.02 32.50 27.09
CA TYR A 155 -14.13 32.66 28.03
C TYR A 155 -15.16 31.53 27.90
N HIS A 156 -15.60 31.23 26.68
CA HIS A 156 -16.61 30.19 26.45
C HIS A 156 -16.08 28.78 26.80
N ASN A 157 -14.79 28.51 26.55
CA ASN A 157 -14.16 27.25 26.92
C ASN A 157 -14.09 27.09 28.46
N ILE A 158 -13.71 28.15 29.17
CA ILE A 158 -13.72 28.15 30.65
C ILE A 158 -15.16 27.99 31.17
N ARG A 159 -16.14 28.69 30.61
CA ARG A 159 -17.55 28.58 31.02
C ARG A 159 -18.11 27.17 30.83
N LYS A 160 -17.77 26.50 29.72
CA LYS A 160 -18.12 25.09 29.50
C LYS A 160 -17.47 24.17 30.53
N ALA A 161 -16.18 24.36 30.82
CA ALA A 161 -15.46 23.58 31.81
C ALA A 161 -16.05 23.77 33.22
N ILE A 162 -16.38 25.01 33.60
CA ILE A 162 -17.02 25.33 34.87
C ILE A 162 -18.43 24.74 34.95
N LYS A 163 -19.22 24.80 33.87
CA LYS A 163 -20.56 24.19 33.85
C LYS A 163 -20.52 22.66 33.98
N LEU A 164 -19.49 22.03 33.40
CA LEU A 164 -19.22 20.60 33.60
C LEU A 164 -18.87 20.31 35.07
N ALA A 165 -17.98 21.12 35.67
CA ALA A 165 -17.61 20.99 37.07
C ALA A 165 -18.80 21.22 38.03
N ASP A 166 -19.64 22.22 37.74
CA ASP A 166 -20.84 22.52 38.51
C ASP A 166 -21.92 21.41 38.32
N SER A 167 -21.99 20.79 37.13
CA SER A 167 -22.87 19.62 36.91
C SER A 167 -22.40 18.36 37.66
N HIS A 168 -21.08 18.18 37.81
CA HIS A 168 -20.52 17.11 38.62
C HIS A 168 -20.78 17.33 40.12
N ARG A 169 -20.72 18.59 40.60
CA ARG A 169 -21.14 18.97 41.97
C ARG A 169 -22.62 18.72 42.27
N ILE A 170 -23.52 18.87 41.29
CA ILE A 170 -24.96 18.58 41.49
C ILE A 170 -25.23 17.08 41.64
N THR A 171 -24.41 16.23 41.00
CA THR A 171 -24.42 14.76 41.21
C THR A 171 -23.75 14.33 42.51
N GLU A 172 -22.79 15.09 43.04
CA GLU A 172 -22.12 14.83 44.33
C GLU A 172 -22.91 15.35 45.55
N ASN A 173 -23.92 16.20 45.37
CA ASN A 173 -24.83 16.63 46.46
C ASN A 173 -25.82 15.53 46.95
N LYS A 174 -25.59 14.27 46.57
CA LYS A 174 -26.07 13.09 47.29
C LYS A 174 -24.86 12.25 47.75
N GLU A 175 -23.97 12.85 48.53
CA GLU A 175 -23.21 12.20 49.62
C GLU A 175 -22.25 13.23 50.21
N ASN A 176 -22.70 13.77 51.35
CA ASN A 176 -21.98 14.45 52.43
C ASN A 176 -20.76 15.35 52.13
N GLU A 177 -20.96 16.61 52.53
CA GLU A 177 -19.95 17.59 52.89
C GLU A 177 -18.86 17.01 53.79
N ASP A 178 -17.59 17.28 53.47
CA ASP A 178 -16.60 17.64 54.48
C ASP A 178 -15.52 18.56 53.86
N GLN A 179 -15.31 19.69 54.54
CA GLN A 179 -14.30 20.68 54.25
C GLN A 179 -12.90 20.10 54.52
N TYR A 180 -11.86 20.45 53.74
CA TYR A 180 -10.52 20.62 54.32
C TYR A 180 -9.57 21.45 53.45
N GLU A 181 -8.72 22.18 54.19
CA GLU A 181 -7.71 23.16 53.81
C GLU A 181 -6.52 22.59 52.99
N ASN A 182 -5.81 23.51 52.35
CA ASN A 182 -4.67 23.31 51.46
C ASN A 182 -3.37 22.94 52.22
N PRO A 183 -2.77 21.75 52.02
CA PRO A 183 -1.50 21.38 52.63
C PRO A 183 -0.42 21.19 51.56
N PHE A 184 0.25 22.26 51.16
CA PHE A 184 1.48 22.17 50.38
C PHE A 184 2.58 23.06 50.95
N GLU A 185 3.15 22.62 52.07
CA GLU A 185 4.54 22.93 52.39
C GLU A 185 5.28 21.66 52.82
N THR A 186 6.13 21.18 51.91
CA THR A 186 7.24 20.22 52.13
C THR A 186 6.87 18.77 52.49
N ILE A 187 6.78 17.89 51.49
CA ILE A 187 6.41 16.46 51.67
C ILE A 187 7.64 15.61 52.01
N GLY A 188 7.50 14.83 53.08
CA GLY A 188 8.56 14.00 53.64
C GLY A 188 8.09 12.82 54.49
N THR A 189 6.97 12.12 54.21
CA THR A 189 6.67 10.81 54.85
C THR A 189 5.84 9.84 53.98
N ARG A 190 5.84 8.55 54.36
CA ARG A 190 5.28 7.39 53.64
C ARG A 190 3.74 7.26 53.69
N ASP A 191 3.07 8.05 54.53
CA ASP A 191 1.61 8.00 54.77
C ASP A 191 0.84 8.96 53.83
N GLU A 192 1.46 10.08 53.44
CA GLU A 192 0.95 11.02 52.42
C GLU A 192 0.97 10.40 51.00
N THR A 193 1.79 9.36 50.82
CA THR A 193 1.98 8.62 49.56
C THR A 193 0.72 7.89 49.13
N SER A 194 -0.08 7.39 50.08
CA SER A 194 -1.33 6.67 49.79
C SER A 194 -2.47 7.62 49.43
N LYS A 195 -2.53 8.80 50.09
CA LYS A 195 -3.55 9.82 49.83
C LYS A 195 -3.38 10.51 48.46
N LEU A 196 -2.15 10.79 48.04
CA LEU A 196 -1.88 11.34 46.69
C LEU A 196 -2.23 10.34 45.57
N LEU A 197 -2.09 9.03 45.80
CA LEU A 197 -2.44 8.01 44.81
C LEU A 197 -3.95 7.91 44.56
N ASP A 198 -4.78 8.10 45.58
CA ASP A 198 -6.23 8.17 45.43
C ASP A 198 -6.67 9.46 44.71
N PHE A 199 -5.95 10.57 44.90
CA PHE A 199 -6.21 11.84 44.21
C PHE A 199 -5.90 11.82 42.70
N LEU A 200 -4.98 10.96 42.26
CA LEU A 200 -4.66 10.73 40.84
C LEU A 200 -5.80 10.07 40.05
N LYS A 201 -6.88 9.65 40.73
CA LYS A 201 -8.12 9.20 40.09
C LYS A 201 -9.00 10.36 39.59
N VAL A 202 -8.82 11.59 40.09
CA VAL A 202 -9.76 12.71 39.85
C VAL A 202 -9.10 14.05 39.42
N ALA A 203 -7.81 14.31 39.70
CA ALA A 203 -7.13 15.55 39.25
C ALA A 203 -5.96 15.29 38.29
N ILE A 204 -5.86 16.11 37.23
CA ILE A 204 -5.30 15.68 35.94
C ILE A 204 -3.87 16.20 35.69
N ALA A 205 -3.51 17.48 35.88
CA ALA A 205 -2.16 17.99 35.50
C ALA A 205 -1.19 18.28 36.67
N GLU A 206 -1.58 19.11 37.65
CA GLU A 206 -0.69 19.55 38.74
C GLU A 206 -0.30 18.41 39.69
N ALA A 207 -1.28 17.59 40.08
CA ALA A 207 -1.04 16.36 40.83
C ALA A 207 -0.19 15.36 40.02
N TRP A 208 -0.36 15.38 38.68
CA TRP A 208 0.43 14.53 37.80
C TRP A 208 1.89 14.97 37.77
N GLU A 209 2.16 16.26 37.65
CA GLU A 209 3.50 16.83 37.73
C GLU A 209 4.15 16.60 39.11
N ALA A 210 3.43 16.88 40.20
CA ALA A 210 3.95 16.73 41.57
C ALA A 210 4.37 15.28 41.91
N THR A 211 3.70 14.29 41.33
CA THR A 211 3.98 12.86 41.59
C THR A 211 4.92 12.22 40.58
N PHE A 212 5.45 12.96 39.60
CA PHE A 212 6.31 12.44 38.52
C PHE A 212 7.46 11.55 39.02
N LYS A 213 8.27 12.03 39.98
CA LYS A 213 9.41 11.28 40.53
C LYS A 213 8.98 9.97 41.20
N MET A 214 7.83 9.97 41.87
CA MET A 214 7.29 8.79 42.54
C MET A 214 6.76 7.78 41.52
N ARG A 215 5.98 8.24 40.53
CA ARG A 215 5.42 7.39 39.48
C ARG A 215 6.48 6.72 38.63
N GLY A 216 7.58 7.41 38.32
CA GLY A 216 8.73 6.82 37.63
C GLY A 216 9.27 5.54 38.30
N SER A 217 9.24 5.47 39.63
CA SER A 217 9.65 4.26 40.37
C SER A 217 8.58 3.16 40.39
N LEU A 218 7.30 3.52 40.32
CA LEU A 218 6.16 2.60 40.28
C LEU A 218 5.99 1.94 38.90
N TYR A 219 6.32 2.67 37.82
CA TYR A 219 6.20 2.23 36.43
C TYR A 219 7.31 1.27 36.00
N ALA A 220 8.51 1.43 36.58
CA ALA A 220 9.73 0.75 36.12
C ALA A 220 9.67 -0.78 36.05
N LYS A 221 8.66 -1.42 36.65
CA LYS A 221 8.46 -2.88 36.65
C LYS A 221 7.07 -3.33 36.18
N LYS A 222 6.23 -2.42 35.69
CA LYS A 222 4.84 -2.69 35.31
C LYS A 222 4.68 -2.70 33.79
N SER A 223 3.73 -3.49 33.28
CA SER A 223 3.35 -3.43 31.87
C SER A 223 2.57 -2.14 31.58
N ILE A 224 2.52 -1.70 30.32
CA ILE A 224 1.71 -0.54 29.90
C ILE A 224 0.24 -0.72 30.33
N LEU A 225 -0.28 -1.94 30.16
CA LEU A 225 -1.65 -2.29 30.58
C LEU A 225 -1.87 -2.10 32.08
N ASP A 226 -0.89 -2.47 32.91
CA ASP A 226 -0.95 -2.23 34.36
C ASP A 226 -0.89 -0.73 34.69
N VAL A 227 -0.06 0.04 34.00
CA VAL A 227 0.00 1.51 34.16
C VAL A 227 -1.35 2.15 33.85
N PHE A 228 -1.98 1.79 32.73
CA PHE A 228 -3.30 2.30 32.35
C PHE A 228 -4.45 1.76 33.22
N ARG A 229 -4.25 0.65 33.94
CA ARG A 229 -5.20 0.15 34.94
C ARG A 229 -5.08 0.92 36.25
N ASP A 230 -3.85 1.16 36.69
CA ASP A 230 -3.57 1.81 37.97
C ASP A 230 -3.81 3.32 37.90
N PHE A 231 -3.76 3.92 36.71
CA PHE A 231 -4.03 5.34 36.46
C PHE A 231 -5.12 5.51 35.38
N PRO A 232 -6.41 5.36 35.74
CA PRO A 232 -7.52 5.47 34.79
C PRO A 232 -7.61 6.82 34.07
N CYS A 233 -7.08 7.89 34.66
CA CYS A 233 -7.01 9.23 34.06
C CYS A 233 -6.23 9.25 32.73
N LEU A 234 -5.32 8.29 32.51
CA LEU A 234 -4.62 8.12 31.22
C LEU A 234 -5.53 7.61 30.09
N ARG A 235 -6.72 7.10 30.41
CA ARG A 235 -7.71 6.65 29.42
C ARG A 235 -8.65 7.76 28.94
N LEU A 236 -8.61 8.93 29.58
CA LEU A 236 -9.37 10.11 29.17
C LEU A 236 -8.68 10.79 27.99
N ASP A 237 -9.40 11.59 27.21
CA ASP A 237 -8.83 12.34 26.07
C ASP A 237 -7.64 13.23 26.47
N SER A 238 -7.62 13.73 27.71
CA SER A 238 -6.52 14.51 28.28
C SER A 238 -5.32 13.67 28.74
N GLY A 239 -5.42 12.34 28.78
CA GLY A 239 -4.38 11.43 29.24
C GLY A 239 -3.07 11.56 28.47
N ILE A 240 -3.14 11.86 27.17
CA ILE A 240 -1.96 12.11 26.35
C ILE A 240 -1.17 13.35 26.78
N GLN A 241 -1.85 14.38 27.30
CA GLN A 241 -1.22 15.60 27.83
C GLN A 241 -0.43 15.28 29.10
N LEU A 242 -0.87 14.31 29.88
CA LEU A 242 -0.18 13.88 31.12
C LEU A 242 1.13 13.18 30.82
N LEU A 243 1.12 12.32 29.81
CA LEU A 243 2.33 11.67 29.33
C LEU A 243 3.29 12.67 28.67
N GLU A 244 2.77 13.72 28.03
CA GLU A 244 3.58 14.82 27.55
C GLU A 244 4.23 15.62 28.68
N ILE A 245 3.49 15.91 29.77
CA ILE A 245 4.05 16.55 30.97
C ILE A 245 5.24 15.73 31.50
N ASP A 246 5.11 14.42 31.59
CA ASP A 246 6.19 13.53 32.06
C ASP A 246 7.44 13.61 31.17
N PHE A 247 7.26 13.72 29.84
CA PHE A 247 8.39 13.97 28.94
C PHE A 247 9.02 15.33 29.18
N ASN A 248 8.20 16.39 29.26
CA ASN A 248 8.65 17.77 29.39
C ASN A 248 9.41 18.01 30.70
N LEU A 249 8.98 17.36 31.80
CA LEU A 249 9.68 17.40 33.09
C LEU A 249 11.07 16.75 33.02
N ARG A 250 11.21 15.69 32.22
CA ARG A 250 12.47 14.96 32.08
C ARG A 250 13.43 15.60 31.07
N TYR A 251 12.89 16.26 30.04
CA TYR A 251 13.61 16.78 28.88
C TYR A 251 13.17 18.21 28.54
N GLY A 252 13.25 19.12 29.52
CA GLY A 252 12.75 20.49 29.39
C GLY A 252 13.39 21.33 28.27
N ASP A 253 14.63 21.00 27.87
CA ASP A 253 15.34 21.65 26.76
C ASP A 253 15.03 21.04 25.38
N ARG A 254 14.12 20.05 25.32
CA ARG A 254 13.74 19.32 24.10
C ARG A 254 12.24 19.37 23.78
N ILE A 255 11.45 20.13 24.54
CA ILE A 255 9.98 20.20 24.43
C ILE A 255 9.54 20.53 23.00
N ASP A 256 10.03 21.64 22.43
CA ASP A 256 9.58 22.16 21.13
C ASP A 256 10.64 22.03 20.02
N VAL A 257 11.71 21.27 20.25
CA VAL A 257 12.88 21.23 19.34
C VAL A 257 12.48 20.78 17.94
N VAL A 258 11.54 19.84 17.83
CA VAL A 258 10.98 19.35 16.56
C VAL A 258 10.46 20.47 15.67
N TYR A 259 9.80 21.49 16.22
CA TYR A 259 9.24 22.58 15.41
C TYR A 259 10.32 23.47 14.79
N SER A 260 11.52 23.49 15.38
CA SER A 260 12.68 24.21 14.85
C SER A 260 13.54 23.37 13.89
N THR A 261 13.60 22.06 14.10
CA THR A 261 14.45 21.13 13.34
C THR A 261 13.73 20.54 12.13
N PHE A 262 12.47 20.14 12.29
CA PHE A 262 11.69 19.46 11.27
C PHE A 262 11.56 20.25 9.97
N PRO A 263 11.31 21.58 9.94
CA PRO A 263 11.26 22.32 8.68
C PRO A 263 12.55 22.25 7.85
N LYS A 264 13.72 22.21 8.52
CA LYS A 264 15.03 22.09 7.86
C LYS A 264 15.22 20.69 7.28
N VAL A 265 14.87 19.69 8.08
CA VAL A 265 15.04 18.28 7.74
C VAL A 265 14.01 17.83 6.69
N ARG A 266 12.79 18.37 6.73
CA ARG A 266 11.71 18.12 5.77
C ARG A 266 12.16 18.35 4.33
N ASN A 267 12.79 19.48 4.07
CA ASN A 267 13.26 19.80 2.72
C ASN A 267 14.33 18.80 2.27
N ALA A 268 15.28 18.46 3.15
CA ALA A 268 16.30 17.45 2.86
C ALA A 268 15.70 16.05 2.60
N ILE A 269 14.67 15.64 3.35
CA ILE A 269 13.96 14.38 3.12
C ILE A 269 13.30 14.37 1.73
N LEU A 270 12.61 15.46 1.37
CA LEU A 270 11.92 15.57 0.08
C LEU A 270 12.92 15.61 -1.09
N ASP A 271 14.06 16.27 -0.94
CA ASP A 271 15.09 16.33 -1.97
C ASP A 271 15.78 14.97 -2.16
N GLU A 272 16.14 14.28 -1.07
CA GLU A 272 16.67 12.91 -1.14
C GLU A 272 15.63 11.94 -1.74
N ALA A 273 14.34 12.13 -1.41
CA ALA A 273 13.26 11.33 -2.00
C ALA A 273 13.16 11.53 -3.51
N LYS A 274 13.33 12.77 -4.01
CA LYS A 274 13.38 13.06 -5.44
C LYS A 274 14.60 12.42 -6.12
N GLU A 275 15.78 12.53 -5.52
CA GLU A 275 17.03 11.96 -6.05
C GLU A 275 16.95 10.42 -6.16
N ILE A 276 16.38 9.76 -5.15
CA ILE A 276 16.16 8.30 -5.13
C ILE A 276 14.97 7.89 -6.01
N LYS A 277 14.22 8.86 -6.57
CA LYS A 277 13.01 8.68 -7.36
C LYS A 277 11.94 7.89 -6.62
N ILE A 278 11.78 8.16 -5.32
CA ILE A 278 10.69 7.63 -4.51
C ILE A 278 9.39 8.18 -5.09
N LYS A 279 8.50 7.29 -5.52
CA LYS A 279 7.13 7.63 -5.87
C LYS A 279 6.27 7.38 -4.63
N LEU A 280 5.69 8.44 -4.10
CA LEU A 280 4.58 8.31 -3.15
C LEU A 280 3.32 8.06 -3.97
N ASP A 281 2.55 7.02 -3.66
CA ASP A 281 1.33 6.67 -4.40
C ASP A 281 0.20 7.68 -4.17
N THR A 282 0.24 8.32 -3.00
CA THR A 282 -0.75 9.31 -2.57
C THR A 282 -0.01 10.54 -2.05
N HIS A 283 -0.31 11.70 -2.65
CA HIS A 283 0.10 12.99 -2.12
C HIS A 283 -1.03 13.55 -1.27
N TYR A 284 -0.80 13.63 0.04
CA TYR A 284 -1.75 14.24 0.97
C TYR A 284 -1.63 15.75 0.95
N GLU A 285 -2.70 16.45 1.32
CA GLU A 285 -2.70 17.92 1.41
C GLU A 285 -1.68 18.43 2.44
N ASP A 286 -1.41 17.67 3.51
CA ASP A 286 -0.41 18.03 4.52
C ASP A 286 1.02 17.72 4.00
N PRO A 287 1.85 18.74 3.70
CA PRO A 287 3.22 18.54 3.24
C PRO A 287 4.12 17.89 4.30
N ASN A 288 3.79 18.04 5.59
CA ASN A 288 4.54 17.40 6.67
C ASN A 288 4.25 15.89 6.68
N LEU A 289 2.99 15.49 6.43
CA LEU A 289 2.65 14.08 6.29
C LEU A 289 3.44 13.43 5.14
N ASN A 290 3.46 14.08 3.96
CA ASN A 290 4.22 13.59 2.81
C ASN A 290 5.72 13.39 3.11
N ALA A 291 6.33 14.29 3.88
CA ALA A 291 7.73 14.15 4.29
C ALA A 291 7.94 13.05 5.33
N ILE A 292 7.02 12.91 6.29
CA ILE A 292 7.08 11.85 7.32
C ILE A 292 6.99 10.47 6.65
N ILE A 293 6.03 10.26 5.74
CA ILE A 293 5.86 8.98 5.06
C ILE A 293 7.04 8.67 4.12
N SER A 294 7.67 9.70 3.56
CA SER A 294 8.89 9.55 2.75
C SER A 294 10.06 8.94 3.52
N LEU A 295 10.16 9.20 4.83
CA LEU A 295 11.21 8.60 5.68
C LEU A 295 11.21 7.08 5.60
N VAL A 296 10.03 6.45 5.53
CA VAL A 296 9.90 4.99 5.46
C VAL A 296 10.56 4.44 4.21
N TYR A 297 10.56 5.19 3.11
CA TYR A 297 11.17 4.78 1.84
C TYR A 297 12.68 4.99 1.77
N LEU A 298 13.25 5.88 2.61
CA LEU A 298 14.69 6.15 2.65
C LEU A 298 15.51 4.99 3.23
N PHE A 299 14.87 4.02 3.91
CA PHE A 299 15.56 2.89 4.54
C PHE A 299 15.19 1.55 3.89
N PRO A 300 16.12 0.60 3.68
CA PRO A 300 15.75 -0.75 3.31
C PRO A 300 15.13 -1.50 4.50
N PRO A 301 14.14 -2.40 4.29
CA PRO A 301 13.58 -3.21 5.38
C PRO A 301 14.65 -4.12 6.00
N ILE A 302 14.76 -4.07 7.32
CA ILE A 302 15.79 -4.76 8.11
C ILE A 302 15.28 -6.11 8.58
N THR A 303 16.13 -7.14 8.53
CA THR A 303 15.79 -8.45 9.09
C THR A 303 16.04 -8.46 10.60
N LEU A 304 14.97 -8.62 11.38
CA LEU A 304 14.97 -8.84 12.81
C LEU A 304 15.37 -10.31 13.09
N LYS A 305 16.57 -10.49 13.65
CA LYS A 305 17.11 -11.80 14.04
C LYS A 305 16.52 -12.24 15.38
N LYS A 306 16.19 -13.51 15.54
CA LYS A 306 15.43 -14.00 16.70
C LYS A 306 16.26 -14.52 17.89
N SER A 307 15.57 -14.49 19.03
CA SER A 307 15.69 -15.42 20.17
C SER A 307 15.30 -16.86 19.77
N ARG A 308 15.82 -17.87 20.48
CA ARG A 308 15.93 -19.32 20.15
C ARG A 308 14.69 -20.07 19.57
N LYS A 309 13.49 -19.49 19.43
CA LYS A 309 12.22 -20.22 19.16
C LYS A 309 11.36 -19.82 17.94
N GLY A 310 11.75 -18.93 17.02
CA GLY A 310 10.87 -18.80 15.82
C GLY A 310 11.34 -18.04 14.59
N GLY A 311 12.50 -18.36 14.03
CA GLY A 311 12.88 -17.82 12.72
C GLY A 311 13.12 -16.30 12.64
N ASN A 312 13.77 -15.90 11.56
CA ASN A 312 14.04 -14.49 11.27
C ASN A 312 12.79 -13.82 10.70
N TRP A 313 12.47 -12.60 11.17
CA TRP A 313 11.39 -11.80 10.62
C TRP A 313 11.98 -10.62 9.87
N ARG A 314 11.59 -10.42 8.62
CA ARG A 314 11.91 -9.20 7.89
C ARG A 314 10.60 -8.43 7.68
N PRO A 315 10.34 -7.36 8.46
CA PRO A 315 9.14 -6.57 8.31
C PRO A 315 8.97 -6.07 6.88
N THR A 316 7.77 -6.18 6.34
CA THR A 316 7.44 -5.60 5.03
C THR A 316 7.38 -4.08 5.14
N ARG A 317 7.40 -3.37 4.00
CA ARG A 317 7.22 -1.91 4.00
C ARG A 317 5.91 -1.49 4.65
N SER A 318 4.83 -2.23 4.37
CA SER A 318 3.50 -2.03 4.94
C SER A 318 3.50 -2.24 6.45
N GLU A 319 4.23 -3.24 6.96
CA GLU A 319 4.41 -3.44 8.40
C GLU A 319 5.22 -2.32 9.07
N ILE A 320 6.21 -1.75 8.36
CA ILE A 320 6.96 -0.58 8.84
C ILE A 320 6.07 0.66 8.86
N PHE A 321 5.19 0.84 7.87
CA PHE A 321 4.16 1.88 7.93
C PHE A 321 3.24 1.68 9.13
N ASP A 322 2.72 0.46 9.34
CA ASP A 322 1.81 0.15 10.44
C ASP A 322 2.42 0.33 11.83
N SER A 323 3.74 0.20 11.94
CA SER A 323 4.47 0.42 13.18
C SER A 323 4.91 1.88 13.38
N PHE A 324 4.99 2.67 12.32
CA PHE A 324 5.46 4.06 12.34
C PHE A 324 4.31 5.05 12.24
N PHE A 325 3.67 5.10 11.07
CA PHE A 325 2.57 5.97 10.67
C PHE A 325 1.60 5.14 9.82
N MET A 326 0.64 4.48 10.48
CA MET A 326 -0.35 3.63 9.83
C MET A 326 -1.28 4.50 8.99
N LEU A 327 -1.25 4.32 7.67
CA LEU A 327 -2.11 5.02 6.72
C LEU A 327 -3.25 4.08 6.31
N VAL A 328 -4.49 4.53 6.52
CA VAL A 328 -5.71 3.80 6.13
C VAL A 328 -6.75 4.78 5.62
N ASP A 329 -7.64 4.32 4.76
CA ASP A 329 -8.70 5.17 4.21
C ASP A 329 -9.92 5.20 5.13
N THR A 330 -10.18 4.12 5.86
CA THR A 330 -11.37 3.98 6.72
C THR A 330 -11.03 3.43 8.11
N PHE A 331 -11.96 3.60 9.06
CA PHE A 331 -11.85 3.05 10.40
C PHE A 331 -11.95 1.52 10.42
N ASP A 332 -12.67 0.91 9.47
CA ASP A 332 -12.77 -0.55 9.39
C ASP A 332 -11.41 -1.17 8.97
N GLU A 333 -10.74 -0.56 8.00
CA GLU A 333 -9.38 -0.93 7.60
C GLU A 333 -8.39 -0.76 8.77
N PHE A 334 -8.53 0.30 9.57
CA PHE A 334 -7.75 0.48 10.80
C PHE A 334 -7.88 -0.73 11.74
N GLN A 335 -9.11 -1.18 12.01
CA GLN A 335 -9.35 -2.33 12.91
C GLN A 335 -8.77 -3.64 12.36
N GLU A 336 -8.86 -3.85 11.05
CA GLU A 336 -8.27 -5.01 10.38
C GLU A 336 -6.75 -5.01 10.51
N ARG A 337 -6.09 -3.89 10.16
CA ARG A 337 -4.62 -3.77 10.23
C ARG A 337 -4.09 -3.83 11.64
N LEU A 338 -4.81 -3.25 12.62
CA LEU A 338 -4.50 -3.39 14.04
C LEU A 338 -4.53 -4.87 14.48
N SER A 339 -5.54 -5.62 14.05
CA SER A 339 -5.70 -7.04 14.38
C SER A 339 -4.58 -7.89 13.76
N MET A 340 -4.24 -7.66 12.49
CA MET A 340 -3.12 -8.33 11.82
C MET A 340 -1.78 -8.05 12.51
N ARG A 341 -1.52 -6.80 12.89
CA ARG A 341 -0.30 -6.43 13.60
C ARG A 341 -0.21 -7.08 14.99
N ARG A 342 -1.32 -7.16 15.74
CA ARG A 342 -1.37 -7.89 17.03
C ARG A 342 -1.02 -9.36 16.87
N ALA A 343 -1.61 -10.04 15.88
CA ALA A 343 -1.32 -11.45 15.61
C ALA A 343 0.16 -11.68 15.29
N LYS A 344 0.76 -10.79 14.48
CA LYS A 344 2.16 -10.89 14.09
C LYS A 344 3.13 -10.64 15.25
N LEU A 345 2.87 -9.61 16.07
CA LEU A 345 3.68 -9.36 17.26
C LEU A 345 3.60 -10.53 18.26
N SER A 346 2.42 -11.15 18.40
CA SER A 346 2.21 -12.33 19.25
C SER A 346 3.03 -13.53 18.76
N GLU A 347 3.05 -13.82 17.45
CA GLU A 347 3.87 -14.88 16.84
C GLU A 347 5.38 -14.70 17.13
N HIS A 348 5.80 -13.44 17.29
CA HIS A 348 7.19 -13.08 17.53
C HIS A 348 7.53 -12.84 19.02
N ASN A 349 6.59 -13.01 19.95
CA ASN A 349 6.72 -12.68 21.39
C ASN A 349 7.18 -11.23 21.63
N LEU A 350 6.59 -10.29 20.88
CA LEU A 350 6.88 -8.87 20.97
C LEU A 350 5.66 -8.12 21.52
N THR A 351 5.92 -7.01 22.20
CA THR A 351 4.88 -6.14 22.76
C THR A 351 4.52 -5.03 21.77
N MET A 352 3.24 -4.65 21.76
CA MET A 352 2.76 -3.53 20.94
C MET A 352 3.21 -2.21 21.56
N GLN A 353 3.97 -1.44 20.78
CA GLN A 353 4.42 -0.10 21.17
C GLN A 353 3.45 0.96 20.62
N PRO A 354 3.36 2.15 21.25
CA PRO A 354 2.61 3.27 20.71
C PRO A 354 2.95 3.59 19.25
N PHE A 355 1.96 3.96 18.46
CA PHE A 355 2.16 4.29 17.04
C PHE A 355 1.13 5.31 16.54
N ALA A 356 1.51 6.02 15.48
CA ALA A 356 0.65 7.01 14.82
C ALA A 356 -0.29 6.34 13.82
N VAL A 357 -1.52 6.85 13.73
CA VAL A 357 -2.57 6.41 12.79
C VAL A 357 -3.11 7.62 12.05
N VAL A 358 -3.29 7.48 10.74
CA VAL A 358 -3.89 8.50 9.87
C VAL A 358 -5.04 7.87 9.10
N ILE A 359 -6.24 8.40 9.29
CA ILE A 359 -7.46 7.94 8.60
C ILE A 359 -7.91 8.97 7.58
N GLY A 360 -7.99 8.57 6.31
CA GLY A 360 -8.42 9.43 5.20
C GLY A 360 -7.50 10.61 4.93
N GLY A 361 -6.24 10.54 5.38
CA GLY A 361 -5.22 11.58 5.15
C GLY A 361 -5.32 12.87 5.98
N SER A 362 -6.38 13.05 6.76
CA SER A 362 -6.64 14.28 7.51
C SER A 362 -6.97 14.08 8.99
N ASN A 363 -7.31 12.85 9.41
CA ASN A 363 -7.59 12.54 10.81
C ASN A 363 -6.39 11.82 11.44
N PHE A 364 -5.79 12.45 12.45
CA PHE A 364 -4.59 11.93 13.10
C PHE A 364 -4.92 11.38 14.49
N PHE A 365 -4.37 10.21 14.80
CA PHE A 365 -4.53 9.56 16.10
C PHE A 365 -3.22 8.94 16.58
N ILE A 366 -3.11 8.75 17.88
CA ILE A 366 -2.05 7.94 18.51
C ILE A 366 -2.73 6.75 19.19
N GLN A 367 -2.32 5.55 18.79
CA GLN A 367 -2.81 4.31 19.38
C GLN A 367 -1.87 3.85 20.50
N ILE A 368 -2.41 3.69 21.71
CA ILE A 368 -1.72 3.09 22.86
C ILE A 368 -2.61 1.96 23.38
N GLU A 369 -2.16 0.71 23.20
CA GLU A 369 -2.92 -0.49 23.57
C GLU A 369 -4.33 -0.52 22.94
N ASN A 370 -5.37 -0.28 23.75
CA ASN A 370 -6.77 -0.23 23.33
C ASN A 370 -7.34 1.19 23.28
N GLN A 371 -6.51 2.22 23.46
CA GLN A 371 -6.94 3.62 23.45
C GLN A 371 -6.40 4.37 22.23
N SER A 372 -7.27 5.20 21.64
CA SER A 372 -6.95 6.05 20.50
C SER A 372 -7.12 7.51 20.89
N PHE A 373 -6.05 8.31 20.82
CA PHE A 373 -6.08 9.74 21.15
C PHE A 373 -6.07 10.56 19.87
N LYS A 374 -7.03 11.47 19.70
CA LYS A 374 -7.10 12.36 18.54
C LYS A 374 -6.06 13.48 18.62
N VAL A 375 -5.42 13.80 17.50
CA VAL A 375 -4.35 14.79 17.38
C VAL A 375 -4.58 15.70 16.18
N ASP A 376 -4.07 16.94 16.25
CA ASP A 376 -4.42 18.02 15.32
C ASP A 376 -3.63 18.02 14.00
N SER A 377 -2.45 17.39 13.94
CA SER A 377 -1.61 17.40 12.72
C SER A 377 -0.62 16.24 12.66
N ALA A 378 -0.07 15.97 11.46
CA ALA A 378 0.94 14.93 11.28
C ALA A 378 2.22 15.17 12.11
N LEU A 379 2.70 16.42 12.15
CA LEU A 379 3.91 16.78 12.90
C LEU A 379 3.70 16.62 14.41
N ARG A 380 2.55 17.07 14.92
CA ARG A 380 2.19 16.91 16.34
C ARG A 380 2.04 15.43 16.71
N THR A 381 1.50 14.63 15.81
CA THR A 381 1.37 13.18 15.99
C THR A 381 2.72 12.49 16.07
N LEU A 382 3.67 12.89 15.20
CA LEU A 382 5.04 12.39 15.23
C LEU A 382 5.72 12.74 16.57
N GLU A 383 5.60 14.01 16.96
CA GLU A 383 6.20 14.54 18.18
C GLU A 383 5.68 13.81 19.42
N LEU A 384 4.36 13.75 19.59
CA LEU A 384 3.73 13.12 20.75
C LEU A 384 4.04 11.63 20.80
N THR A 385 3.98 10.92 19.67
CA THR A 385 4.34 9.48 19.61
C THR A 385 5.77 9.26 20.10
N PHE A 386 6.71 10.10 19.68
CA PHE A 386 8.09 10.05 20.18
C PHE A 386 8.17 10.29 21.70
N LYS A 387 7.50 11.33 22.20
CA LYS A 387 7.48 11.66 23.64
C LYS A 387 6.92 10.49 24.47
N MET A 388 5.93 9.75 23.97
CA MET A 388 5.36 8.59 24.66
C MET A 388 6.37 7.48 24.93
N PHE A 389 7.32 7.24 24.01
CA PHE A 389 8.36 6.23 24.24
C PHE A 389 9.22 6.55 25.46
N TYR A 390 9.49 7.84 25.73
CA TYR A 390 10.29 8.25 26.88
C TYR A 390 9.48 8.42 28.16
N ALA A 391 8.25 8.91 28.06
CA ALA A 391 7.35 9.06 29.20
C ALA A 391 7.02 7.70 29.83
N LEU A 392 6.82 6.67 28.99
CA LEU A 392 6.48 5.30 29.41
C LEU A 392 7.71 4.37 29.51
N ASP A 393 8.93 4.89 29.30
CA ASP A 393 10.21 4.14 29.27
C ASP A 393 10.17 2.89 28.37
N LEU A 394 9.68 3.07 27.15
CA LEU A 394 9.48 2.04 26.13
C LEU A 394 10.61 2.00 25.10
N GLY A 395 10.78 0.82 24.50
CA GLY A 395 11.54 0.69 23.27
C GLY A 395 10.70 1.13 22.06
N TYR A 396 11.37 1.48 20.96
CA TYR A 396 10.68 1.75 19.71
C TYR A 396 10.07 0.47 19.11
N PRO A 397 8.99 0.58 18.30
CA PRO A 397 8.50 -0.53 17.49
C PRO A 397 9.66 -1.16 16.70
N CYS A 398 9.88 -2.45 16.85
CA CYS A 398 11.05 -3.13 16.28
C CYS A 398 11.09 -3.05 14.75
N GLU A 399 9.92 -2.99 14.11
CA GLU A 399 9.74 -2.92 12.68
C GLU A 399 10.30 -1.60 12.12
N SER A 400 10.06 -0.49 12.83
CA SER A 400 10.49 0.86 12.46
C SER A 400 11.56 1.46 13.40
N GLU A 401 12.26 0.64 14.20
CA GLU A 401 13.23 1.10 15.22
C GLU A 401 14.30 2.00 14.58
N HIS A 402 14.80 1.62 13.42
CA HIS A 402 15.80 2.37 12.64
C HIS A 402 15.35 3.77 12.21
N ILE A 403 14.05 3.98 11.97
CA ILE A 403 13.47 5.29 11.63
C ILE A 403 13.40 6.15 12.88
N TRP A 404 12.90 5.59 13.99
CA TRP A 404 12.82 6.30 15.27
C TRP A 404 14.20 6.69 15.82
N LEU A 405 15.22 5.85 15.63
CA LEU A 405 16.61 6.19 15.99
C LEU A 405 17.17 7.35 15.15
N LEU A 406 16.79 7.47 13.87
CA LEU A 406 17.15 8.63 13.05
C LEU A 406 16.45 9.89 13.60
N ILE A 407 15.17 9.78 13.93
CA ILE A 407 14.34 10.88 14.44
C ILE A 407 14.85 11.38 15.79
N GLU A 408 15.24 10.46 16.68
CA GLU A 408 15.88 10.77 17.97
C GLU A 408 17.11 11.66 17.78
N GLU A 409 17.98 11.32 16.82
CA GLU A 409 19.24 12.02 16.59
C GLU A 409 19.06 13.33 15.80
N ILE A 410 18.26 13.32 14.73
CA ILE A 410 18.16 14.43 13.76
C ILE A 410 17.06 15.44 14.13
N LEU A 411 15.91 14.97 14.64
CA LEU A 411 14.78 15.86 14.94
C LEU A 411 14.80 16.32 16.40
N PHE A 412 15.13 15.44 17.34
CA PHE A 412 15.14 15.76 18.77
C PHE A 412 16.52 16.07 19.34
N ASN A 413 17.60 15.99 18.55
CA ASN A 413 18.98 16.23 19.01
C ASN A 413 19.33 15.42 20.27
N MET A 414 18.86 14.18 20.35
CA MET A 414 19.13 13.23 21.43
C MET A 414 20.12 12.18 20.94
N LYS A 415 21.01 11.71 21.83
CA LYS A 415 21.97 10.66 21.46
C LYS A 415 21.27 9.29 21.55
N PRO A 416 21.11 8.56 20.43
CA PRO A 416 20.41 7.30 20.45
C PRO A 416 21.14 6.26 21.30
N LYS A 417 20.38 5.57 22.16
CA LYS A 417 20.89 4.50 23.04
C LYS A 417 21.51 3.33 22.25
N LYS A 418 21.08 3.13 21.00
CA LYS A 418 21.61 2.13 20.06
C LYS A 418 21.88 2.79 18.72
N LYS A 419 23.00 2.46 18.06
CA LYS A 419 23.25 2.89 16.67
C LYS A 419 22.90 1.77 15.70
N HIS A 420 22.00 2.04 14.77
CA HIS A 420 21.68 1.10 13.69
C HIS A 420 22.54 1.40 12.46
N PRO A 421 23.14 0.41 11.77
CA PRO A 421 24.00 0.65 10.60
C PRO A 421 23.31 1.48 9.50
N SER A 422 22.01 1.24 9.26
CA SER A 422 21.23 1.99 8.26
C SER A 422 21.08 3.47 8.62
N SER A 423 20.82 3.82 9.89
CA SER A 423 20.69 5.22 10.31
C SER A 423 22.05 5.92 10.37
N ALA A 424 23.09 5.24 10.87
CA ALA A 424 24.45 5.79 10.96
C ALA A 424 25.02 6.26 9.61
N SER A 425 24.69 5.56 8.52
CA SER A 425 25.16 5.91 7.17
C SER A 425 24.57 7.23 6.63
N ILE A 426 23.33 7.56 7.03
CA ILE A 426 22.62 8.77 6.62
C ILE A 426 23.00 9.93 7.54
N ILE A 427 23.11 9.68 8.85
CA ILE A 427 23.61 10.66 9.81
C ILE A 427 24.99 11.16 9.39
N HIS A 428 25.91 10.25 9.02
CA HIS A 428 27.23 10.64 8.50
C HIS A 428 27.15 11.49 7.23
N ARG A 429 26.19 11.21 6.33
CA ARG A 429 25.99 11.98 5.09
C ARG A 429 25.43 13.38 5.37
N TYR A 430 24.66 13.53 6.45
CA TYR A 430 24.06 14.79 6.89
C TYR A 430 25.03 15.65 7.74
N THR A 431 25.93 15.02 8.51
CA THR A 431 26.85 15.73 9.42
C THR A 431 28.16 16.18 8.78
N GLU A 432 28.60 15.58 7.67
CA GLU A 432 29.85 15.94 6.99
C GLU A 432 29.63 16.48 5.58
N ASN A 433 29.51 17.80 5.47
CA ASN A 433 29.71 18.52 4.20
C ASN A 433 31.21 18.78 3.91
N THR A 434 32.09 17.85 4.31
CA THR A 434 33.52 17.90 4.04
C THR A 434 33.86 16.91 2.93
N LEU A 435 34.13 17.44 1.75
CA LEU A 435 34.70 16.68 0.64
C LEU A 435 36.01 16.00 1.08
N ILE A 436 36.09 14.68 0.96
CA ILE A 436 37.31 13.93 1.26
C ILE A 436 38.25 14.07 0.06
N VAL A 437 39.34 14.81 0.23
CA VAL A 437 40.36 15.05 -0.80
C VAL A 437 41.33 13.86 -0.84
N CYS A 438 41.70 13.40 -2.03
CA CYS A 438 42.76 12.40 -2.18
C CYS A 438 44.14 12.99 -1.85
N GLY A 439 44.89 12.37 -0.93
CA GLY A 439 46.23 12.82 -0.53
C GLY A 439 47.39 12.24 -1.35
N GLN A 440 47.15 11.60 -2.50
CA GLN A 440 48.21 11.01 -3.33
C GLN A 440 48.76 12.03 -4.34
N HIS A 441 50.08 11.99 -4.56
CA HIS A 441 50.80 12.92 -5.44
C HIS A 441 50.16 12.91 -6.84
N GLU A 442 49.83 14.09 -7.37
CA GLU A 442 49.12 14.32 -8.65
C GLU A 442 47.64 13.88 -8.73
N CYS A 443 46.98 13.58 -7.61
CA CYS A 443 45.55 13.27 -7.59
C CYS A 443 44.67 14.37 -6.95
N ASN A 444 43.98 15.13 -7.78
CA ASN A 444 43.12 16.25 -7.33
C ASN A 444 41.63 15.86 -7.18
N ARG A 445 41.32 14.59 -6.88
CA ARG A 445 39.92 14.11 -6.82
C ARG A 445 39.34 14.26 -5.41
N ASN A 446 38.09 14.75 -5.38
CA ASN A 446 37.29 14.95 -4.17
C ASN A 446 36.15 13.94 -4.12
N PHE A 447 35.84 13.43 -2.92
CA PHE A 447 34.84 12.38 -2.75
C PHE A 447 33.80 12.76 -1.68
N PRO A 448 32.50 12.57 -1.97
CA PRO A 448 31.42 12.86 -1.03
C PRO A 448 31.20 11.74 0.00
N SER A 449 31.97 10.64 -0.07
CA SER A 449 31.88 9.55 0.91
C SER A 449 33.19 8.79 1.08
N ILE A 450 33.39 8.22 2.26
CA ILE A 450 34.55 7.37 2.62
C ILE A 450 34.63 6.11 1.73
N ASN A 451 33.49 5.59 1.26
CA ASN A 451 33.47 4.41 0.40
C ASN A 451 33.92 4.72 -1.03
N SER A 452 33.57 5.90 -1.56
CA SER A 452 34.09 6.37 -2.85
C SER A 452 35.59 6.68 -2.78
N SER A 453 36.08 7.28 -1.68
CA SER A 453 37.52 7.52 -1.51
C SER A 453 38.30 6.21 -1.38
N ARG A 454 37.80 5.22 -0.63
CA ARG A 454 38.42 3.88 -0.52
C ARG A 454 38.47 3.13 -1.85
N LYS A 455 37.42 3.20 -2.67
CA LYS A 455 37.44 2.62 -4.03
C LYS A 455 38.46 3.29 -4.93
N HIS A 456 38.63 4.60 -4.79
CA HIS A 456 39.62 5.37 -5.53
C HIS A 456 41.07 5.07 -5.08
N LEU A 457 41.32 4.93 -3.77
CA LEU A 457 42.63 4.52 -3.24
C LEU A 457 43.10 3.15 -3.77
N LYS A 458 42.17 2.20 -3.93
CA LYS A 458 42.46 0.90 -4.58
C LYS A 458 42.89 1.00 -6.04
N TYR A 459 42.61 2.12 -6.72
CA TYR A 459 43.08 2.36 -8.08
C TYR A 459 44.55 2.79 -8.10
N HIS A 460 45.02 3.52 -7.09
CA HIS A 460 46.43 3.85 -6.94
C HIS A 460 47.27 2.63 -6.55
N GLU A 461 46.73 1.72 -5.72
CA GLU A 461 47.37 0.44 -5.41
C GLU A 461 47.59 -0.45 -6.65
N LYS A 462 46.75 -0.30 -7.68
CA LYS A 462 46.88 -1.05 -8.95
C LYS A 462 47.88 -0.45 -9.93
N VAL A 463 48.17 0.85 -9.83
CA VAL A 463 49.13 1.55 -10.73
C VAL A 463 50.57 1.45 -10.19
N GLY A 464 50.75 1.27 -8.87
CA GLY A 464 52.07 1.16 -8.23
C GLY A 464 52.80 -0.18 -8.37
N ASN A 465 52.13 -1.25 -8.85
CA ASN A 465 52.72 -2.58 -8.95
C ASN A 465 52.72 -3.10 -10.40
N VAL A 466 53.63 -2.57 -11.21
CA VAL A 466 54.10 -3.24 -12.43
C VAL A 466 55.62 -3.46 -12.31
N LYS A 467 56.03 -4.69 -11.99
CA LYS A 467 57.33 -5.23 -12.40
C LYS A 467 57.17 -6.68 -12.88
N HIS A 468 57.41 -6.82 -14.19
CA HIS A 468 57.78 -7.98 -15.00
C HIS A 468 57.64 -9.42 -14.47
N SER A 469 56.97 -10.29 -15.24
CA SER A 469 57.66 -11.26 -16.11
C SER A 469 56.72 -12.31 -16.73
N LYS A 470 56.76 -12.38 -18.08
CA LYS A 470 56.61 -13.53 -18.99
C LYS A 470 55.28 -14.30 -19.09
N THR A 471 54.61 -14.03 -20.22
CA THR A 471 54.04 -14.99 -21.18
C THR A 471 54.28 -16.48 -20.92
N THR A 472 53.22 -17.28 -20.90
CA THR A 472 53.12 -18.48 -21.75
C THR A 472 51.65 -18.74 -22.09
N ILE A 473 51.34 -18.69 -23.40
CA ILE A 473 50.15 -19.27 -23.99
C ILE A 473 50.49 -20.73 -24.23
N GLU A 474 49.80 -21.66 -23.55
CA GLU A 474 49.77 -23.05 -23.99
C GLU A 474 48.34 -23.48 -24.29
N ARG A 475 48.15 -23.82 -25.57
CA ARG A 475 47.07 -24.67 -26.07
C ARG A 475 47.33 -26.09 -25.56
N PHE A 476 46.32 -26.74 -24.99
CA PHE A 476 46.27 -28.20 -24.99
C PHE A 476 45.04 -28.68 -25.79
N LYS A 477 45.36 -29.48 -26.79
CA LYS A 477 44.47 -30.24 -27.68
C LYS A 477 43.97 -31.52 -26.97
N PRO A 478 42.90 -32.13 -27.49
CA PRO A 478 42.18 -33.23 -26.85
C PRO A 478 42.93 -34.55 -26.98
N ASN A 479 42.72 -35.47 -26.03
CA ASN A 479 42.73 -36.88 -26.39
C ASN A 479 41.82 -37.73 -25.49
N GLU A 480 41.12 -38.60 -26.19
CA GLU A 480 40.21 -39.64 -25.78
C GLU A 480 40.91 -40.69 -24.91
N LYS A 481 40.13 -41.31 -24.01
CA LYS A 481 39.91 -42.76 -23.96
C LYS A 481 38.85 -43.07 -22.90
N GLU A 482 37.75 -43.64 -23.38
CA GLU A 482 36.68 -44.25 -22.58
C GLU A 482 37.21 -45.46 -21.76
N PRO A 483 36.39 -46.04 -20.87
CA PRO A 483 35.52 -47.10 -21.37
C PRO A 483 34.06 -46.97 -20.95
N MET A 484 33.20 -47.26 -21.93
CA MET A 484 31.80 -47.64 -21.75
C MET A 484 31.69 -48.92 -20.90
N VAL A 485 30.70 -48.98 -20.02
CA VAL A 485 30.07 -50.25 -19.64
C VAL A 485 28.55 -50.11 -19.78
N GLN A 486 28.01 -51.15 -20.37
CA GLN A 486 26.72 -51.28 -21.04
C GLN A 486 25.52 -51.35 -20.08
N ASN A 487 24.42 -50.84 -20.63
CA ASN A 487 23.05 -51.31 -20.51
C ASN A 487 22.91 -52.75 -19.99
N VAL A 488 22.13 -52.89 -18.91
CA VAL A 488 21.30 -54.08 -18.70
C VAL A 488 19.85 -53.65 -18.79
N SER A 489 19.23 -54.05 -19.89
CA SER A 489 17.79 -54.13 -20.08
C SER A 489 17.19 -55.02 -19.01
N ASN A 490 16.10 -54.58 -18.36
CA ASN A 490 15.11 -55.52 -17.83
C ASN A 490 13.71 -55.00 -18.16
N ASN A 491 13.13 -55.65 -19.18
CA ASN A 491 11.69 -55.84 -19.31
C ASN A 491 11.16 -56.62 -18.10
N GLN A 492 9.86 -56.47 -17.86
CA GLN A 492 9.01 -57.01 -16.77
C GLN A 492 8.76 -55.94 -15.68
N ALA A 493 7.55 -55.48 -15.39
CA ALA A 493 6.24 -56.05 -15.68
C ALA A 493 5.18 -54.94 -15.73
N LYS A 494 4.25 -55.09 -16.69
CA LYS A 494 2.85 -54.70 -16.54
C LYS A 494 2.29 -55.43 -15.30
N ASP A 495 1.23 -54.88 -14.72
CA ASP A 495 0.40 -55.46 -13.65
C ASP A 495 0.69 -54.97 -12.23
N TYR A 496 0.12 -53.82 -11.87
CA TYR A 496 -0.34 -53.56 -10.51
C TYR A 496 -1.64 -52.74 -10.55
N LEU A 497 -2.72 -53.39 -10.96
CA LEU A 497 -4.10 -52.99 -10.67
C LEU A 497 -5.04 -54.20 -10.86
N LYS A 498 -4.89 -55.18 -9.97
CA LYS A 498 -5.94 -56.17 -9.64
C LYS A 498 -5.49 -56.95 -8.41
N ASN A 499 -5.94 -56.53 -7.24
CA ASN A 499 -6.06 -57.41 -6.08
C ASN A 499 -7.46 -57.17 -5.51
N ASN A 500 -8.45 -57.78 -6.17
CA ASN A 500 -9.68 -58.13 -5.49
C ASN A 500 -9.42 -59.46 -4.77
N LEU A 501 -9.74 -59.47 -3.48
CA LEU A 501 -9.87 -60.67 -2.67
C LEU A 501 -10.83 -61.64 -3.35
N ILE A 502 -10.33 -62.82 -3.72
CA ILE A 502 -11.14 -63.99 -4.02
C ILE A 502 -11.58 -64.54 -2.66
N LEU A 503 -12.88 -64.49 -2.39
CA LEU A 503 -13.54 -65.42 -1.47
C LEU A 503 -14.29 -66.42 -2.35
N ASP A 504 -14.06 -67.69 -2.08
CA ASP A 504 -14.61 -68.83 -2.81
C ASP A 504 -16.15 -68.81 -2.82
N ASP A 505 -16.73 -68.68 -4.02
CA ASP A 505 -18.13 -69.02 -4.28
C ASP A 505 -18.19 -70.45 -4.83
N ASN A 506 -18.62 -71.39 -3.98
CA ASN A 506 -19.40 -72.52 -4.43
C ASN A 506 -20.84 -72.22 -4.09
N ILE A 507 -21.69 -72.03 -5.10
CA ILE A 507 -23.02 -72.65 -5.27
C ILE A 507 -23.67 -72.11 -6.55
N ASN A 508 -24.22 -73.05 -7.32
CA ASN A 508 -24.91 -72.89 -8.59
C ASN A 508 -26.33 -72.26 -8.43
N HIS A 509 -26.79 -71.68 -9.54
CA HIS A 509 -28.18 -71.35 -9.93
C HIS A 509 -28.90 -70.17 -9.26
N ASP A 510 -28.88 -69.00 -9.93
CA ASP A 510 -30.10 -68.35 -10.46
C ASP A 510 -29.74 -67.13 -11.34
N VAL A 511 -29.77 -67.33 -12.66
CA VAL A 511 -29.38 -66.36 -13.69
C VAL A 511 -30.62 -65.56 -14.10
N ASN A 512 -30.88 -64.43 -13.41
CA ASN A 512 -31.62 -63.27 -13.96
C ASN A 512 -31.70 -62.05 -13.01
N ILE A 513 -31.40 -62.20 -11.71
CA ILE A 513 -31.44 -61.09 -10.72
C ILE A 513 -30.06 -60.40 -10.56
N SER A 514 -28.98 -61.06 -10.98
CA SER A 514 -27.61 -60.54 -10.82
C SER A 514 -27.22 -59.45 -11.82
N GLU A 515 -27.67 -59.53 -13.09
CA GLU A 515 -27.34 -58.55 -14.14
C GLU A 515 -28.06 -57.20 -13.95
N THR A 516 -29.32 -57.21 -13.50
CA THR A 516 -30.10 -55.99 -13.23
C THR A 516 -29.57 -55.22 -12.01
N ASN A 517 -29.12 -55.92 -10.98
CA ASN A 517 -28.50 -55.32 -9.81
C ASN A 517 -27.07 -54.81 -10.09
N SER A 518 -26.29 -55.49 -10.95
CA SER A 518 -24.96 -54.99 -11.34
C SER A 518 -25.05 -53.74 -12.22
N THR A 519 -26.02 -53.68 -13.12
CA THR A 519 -26.27 -52.50 -13.98
C THR A 519 -26.78 -51.31 -13.16
N LEU A 520 -27.63 -51.53 -12.16
CA LEU A 520 -28.08 -50.47 -11.25
C LEU A 520 -26.92 -49.90 -10.41
N PHE A 521 -26.06 -50.76 -9.86
CA PHE A 521 -24.89 -50.30 -9.09
C PHE A 521 -23.93 -49.50 -9.97
N GLN A 522 -23.69 -49.95 -11.20
CA GLN A 522 -22.83 -49.22 -12.14
C GLN A 522 -23.42 -47.83 -12.44
N THR A 523 -24.72 -47.76 -12.70
CA THR A 523 -25.44 -46.49 -12.91
C THR A 523 -25.32 -45.57 -11.69
N PHE A 524 -25.44 -46.10 -10.48
CA PHE A 524 -25.24 -45.36 -9.24
C PHE A 524 -23.80 -44.80 -9.12
N SER A 525 -22.79 -45.65 -9.31
CA SER A 525 -21.37 -45.24 -9.23
C SER A 525 -21.05 -44.18 -10.29
N ASP A 526 -21.52 -44.34 -11.53
CA ASP A 526 -21.33 -43.38 -12.61
C ASP A 526 -21.97 -42.03 -12.28
N LYS A 527 -23.20 -42.03 -11.75
CA LYS A 527 -23.90 -40.80 -11.37
C LYS A 527 -23.25 -40.10 -10.18
N LEU A 528 -22.75 -40.88 -9.23
CA LEU A 528 -22.01 -40.38 -8.08
C LEU A 528 -20.72 -39.66 -8.54
N VAL A 529 -19.93 -40.30 -9.41
CA VAL A 529 -18.73 -39.70 -10.01
C VAL A 529 -19.06 -38.44 -10.82
N GLU A 530 -20.14 -38.45 -11.62
CA GLU A 530 -20.59 -37.28 -12.37
C GLU A 530 -20.91 -36.10 -11.44
N ASN A 531 -21.63 -36.35 -10.35
CA ASN A 531 -22.00 -35.33 -9.38
C ASN A 531 -20.78 -34.78 -8.62
N ILE A 532 -19.81 -35.63 -8.27
CA ILE A 532 -18.54 -35.19 -7.69
C ILE A 532 -17.81 -34.26 -8.66
N VAL A 533 -17.68 -34.66 -9.93
CA VAL A 533 -17.00 -33.86 -10.95
C VAL A 533 -17.67 -32.50 -11.07
N ARG A 534 -19.01 -32.47 -11.12
CA ARG A 534 -19.79 -31.21 -11.17
C ARG A 534 -19.54 -30.35 -9.93
N PHE A 535 -19.59 -30.94 -8.75
CA PHE A 535 -19.33 -30.26 -7.48
C PHE A 535 -17.92 -29.65 -7.44
N LEU A 536 -16.87 -30.43 -7.74
CA LEU A 536 -15.49 -29.95 -7.77
C LEU A 536 -15.28 -28.87 -8.81
N SER A 537 -15.83 -29.07 -10.01
CA SER A 537 -15.70 -28.09 -11.10
C SER A 537 -16.33 -26.76 -10.70
N ASN A 538 -17.53 -26.77 -10.11
CA ASN A 538 -18.20 -25.55 -9.64
C ASN A 538 -17.40 -24.81 -8.56
N LEU A 539 -16.78 -25.55 -7.63
CA LEU A 539 -15.91 -24.93 -6.61
C LEU A 539 -14.68 -24.27 -7.25
N TYR A 540 -14.07 -24.91 -8.24
CA TYR A 540 -12.85 -24.42 -8.88
C TYR A 540 -13.07 -23.36 -9.97
N ILE A 541 -14.27 -23.29 -10.55
CA ILE A 541 -14.67 -22.23 -11.50
C ILE A 541 -14.91 -20.91 -10.75
N SER A 542 -15.37 -20.96 -9.50
CA SER A 542 -15.63 -19.75 -8.70
C SER A 542 -14.34 -19.05 -8.31
N GLY A 543 -13.94 -18.03 -9.09
CA GLY A 543 -12.72 -17.24 -8.84
C GLY A 543 -12.70 -16.46 -7.51
N SER A 544 -13.84 -16.36 -6.82
CA SER A 544 -13.97 -15.73 -5.51
C SER A 544 -13.60 -16.63 -4.32
N ILE A 545 -13.49 -17.95 -4.54
CA ILE A 545 -13.26 -18.92 -3.45
C ILE A 545 -11.76 -19.25 -3.38
N PRO A 546 -11.06 -18.92 -2.29
CA PRO A 546 -9.65 -19.30 -2.12
C PRO A 546 -9.48 -20.82 -2.13
N ARG A 547 -8.35 -21.32 -2.68
CA ARG A 547 -8.03 -22.76 -2.72
C ARG A 547 -8.05 -23.41 -1.33
N LYS A 548 -7.65 -22.66 -0.29
CA LYS A 548 -7.74 -23.11 1.11
C LYS A 548 -9.19 -23.32 1.54
N SER A 549 -10.09 -22.40 1.22
CA SER A 549 -11.52 -22.53 1.52
C SER A 549 -12.14 -23.73 0.81
N ILE A 550 -11.72 -24.04 -0.43
CA ILE A 550 -12.14 -25.27 -1.13
C ILE A 550 -11.71 -26.50 -0.34
N GLN A 551 -10.48 -26.51 0.19
CA GLN A 551 -10.00 -27.61 1.04
C GLN A 551 -10.86 -27.76 2.30
N ASP A 552 -11.19 -26.66 2.97
CA ASP A 552 -12.03 -26.66 4.17
C ASP A 552 -13.45 -27.15 3.87
N VAL A 553 -14.03 -26.76 2.74
CA VAL A 553 -15.35 -27.25 2.27
C VAL A 553 -15.33 -28.75 2.02
N ILE A 554 -14.32 -29.27 1.32
CA ILE A 554 -14.22 -30.72 1.04
C ILE A 554 -14.10 -31.52 2.33
N MET A 555 -13.24 -31.07 3.25
CA MET A 555 -13.06 -31.72 4.54
C MET A 555 -14.33 -31.63 5.40
N GLY A 556 -15.04 -30.50 5.37
CA GLY A 556 -16.33 -30.33 6.03
C GLY A 556 -17.41 -31.28 5.51
N VAL A 557 -17.52 -31.43 4.19
CA VAL A 557 -18.47 -32.37 3.57
C VAL A 557 -18.11 -33.82 3.90
N GLN A 558 -16.82 -34.17 3.89
CA GLN A 558 -16.36 -35.50 4.28
C GLN A 558 -16.74 -35.81 5.73
N ASN A 559 -16.51 -34.88 6.66
CA ASN A 559 -16.90 -35.05 8.07
C ASN A 559 -18.42 -35.15 8.25
N LEU A 560 -19.19 -34.36 7.49
CA LEU A 560 -20.65 -34.39 7.55
C LEU A 560 -21.24 -35.72 7.08
N LEU A 561 -20.55 -36.44 6.19
CA LEU A 561 -21.08 -37.65 5.58
C LEU A 561 -20.53 -38.94 6.21
N VAL A 562 -19.24 -39.02 6.54
CA VAL A 562 -18.60 -40.29 6.92
C VAL A 562 -19.21 -40.92 8.18
N GLU A 563 -19.35 -40.16 9.27
CA GLU A 563 -19.88 -40.70 10.53
C GLU A 563 -21.38 -41.02 10.44
N PRO A 564 -22.26 -40.13 9.96
CA PRO A 564 -23.68 -40.45 9.78
C PRO A 564 -23.94 -41.61 8.82
N LEU A 565 -23.18 -41.72 7.72
CA LEU A 565 -23.32 -42.85 6.78
C LEU A 565 -22.94 -44.18 7.44
N THR A 566 -21.93 -44.19 8.32
CA THR A 566 -21.51 -45.42 9.01
C THR A 566 -22.62 -45.89 9.96
N ILE A 567 -23.21 -44.94 10.72
CA ILE A 567 -24.33 -45.23 11.63
C ILE A 567 -25.54 -45.70 10.82
N PHE A 568 -25.82 -45.06 9.69
CA PHE A 568 -26.93 -45.43 8.82
C PHE A 568 -26.73 -46.80 8.16
N GLU A 569 -25.51 -47.15 7.75
CA GLU A 569 -25.17 -48.49 7.23
C GLU A 569 -25.50 -49.56 8.28
N ILE A 570 -25.07 -49.36 9.53
CA ILE A 570 -25.33 -50.28 10.65
C ILE A 570 -26.84 -50.40 10.91
N PHE A 571 -27.56 -49.27 10.93
CA PHE A 571 -29.02 -49.26 11.12
C PHE A 571 -29.73 -50.06 10.03
N VAL A 572 -29.39 -49.83 8.76
CA VAL A 572 -30.00 -50.51 7.61
C VAL A 572 -29.71 -52.02 7.66
N GLN A 573 -28.48 -52.43 7.96
CA GLN A 573 -28.09 -53.85 8.05
C GLN A 573 -28.80 -54.62 9.18
N ASN A 574 -29.16 -53.92 10.26
CA ASN A 574 -29.82 -54.49 11.43
C ASN A 574 -31.37 -54.44 11.37
N THR A 575 -31.93 -53.50 10.62
CA THR A 575 -33.38 -53.27 10.57
C THR A 575 -34.06 -54.02 9.43
N LEU A 576 -33.38 -54.20 8.30
CA LEU A 576 -33.95 -54.89 7.15
C LEU A 576 -33.84 -56.42 7.33
N ASP A 577 -34.98 -57.10 7.24
CA ASP A 577 -35.05 -58.56 7.18
C ASP A 577 -34.76 -59.02 5.74
N ILE A 578 -33.50 -58.91 5.35
CA ILE A 578 -33.00 -59.22 4.01
C ILE A 578 -31.96 -60.35 4.04
N THR A 579 -31.82 -61.06 2.94
CA THR A 579 -30.87 -62.17 2.78
C THR A 579 -29.42 -61.69 2.92
N ASN A 580 -28.50 -62.61 3.26
CA ASN A 580 -27.08 -62.27 3.33
C ASN A 580 -26.53 -61.72 2.00
N ALA A 581 -27.03 -62.21 0.86
CA ALA A 581 -26.65 -61.70 -0.46
C ALA A 581 -27.07 -60.23 -0.66
N GLU A 582 -28.28 -59.86 -0.23
CA GLU A 582 -28.77 -58.48 -0.29
C GLU A 582 -28.02 -57.56 0.68
N LYS A 583 -27.65 -58.04 1.87
CA LYS A 583 -26.80 -57.30 2.81
C LYS A 583 -25.44 -56.95 2.20
N VAL A 584 -24.83 -57.90 1.47
CA VAL A 584 -23.58 -57.66 0.73
C VAL A 584 -23.76 -56.61 -0.36
N GLN A 585 -24.88 -56.63 -1.09
CA GLN A 585 -25.16 -55.62 -2.09
C GLN A 585 -25.35 -54.22 -1.48
N VAL A 586 -26.17 -54.08 -0.44
CA VAL A 586 -26.38 -52.80 0.25
C VAL A 586 -25.05 -52.26 0.78
N LYS A 587 -24.23 -53.12 1.40
CA LYS A 587 -22.89 -52.76 1.88
C LYS A 587 -22.01 -52.20 0.76
N ARG A 588 -22.10 -52.74 -0.45
CA ARG A 588 -21.35 -52.24 -1.61
C ARG A 588 -21.71 -50.80 -1.96
N TYR A 589 -22.98 -50.41 -1.91
CA TYR A 589 -23.41 -49.01 -2.13
C TYR A 589 -22.87 -48.07 -1.05
N PHE A 590 -22.93 -48.48 0.23
CA PHE A 590 -22.37 -47.70 1.34
C PHE A 590 -20.84 -47.57 1.24
N GLN A 591 -20.13 -48.63 0.86
CA GLN A 591 -18.68 -48.60 0.65
C GLN A 591 -18.28 -47.59 -0.44
N GLU A 592 -19.04 -47.50 -1.53
CA GLU A 592 -18.81 -46.49 -2.58
C GLU A 592 -18.97 -45.06 -2.03
N LEU A 593 -19.96 -44.81 -1.17
CA LEU A 593 -20.16 -43.52 -0.50
C LEU A 593 -19.09 -43.22 0.55
N HIS A 594 -18.61 -44.22 1.28
CA HIS A 594 -17.53 -44.06 2.25
C HIS A 594 -16.20 -43.72 1.59
N THR A 595 -15.94 -44.29 0.42
CA THR A 595 -14.68 -44.08 -0.33
C THR A 595 -14.72 -42.88 -1.27
N LEU A 596 -15.84 -42.15 -1.30
CA LEU A 596 -16.13 -41.01 -2.18
C LEU A 596 -15.00 -39.98 -2.22
N PHE A 597 -14.42 -39.65 -1.06
CA PHE A 597 -13.41 -38.59 -0.93
C PHE A 597 -11.97 -39.10 -0.87
N ASN A 598 -11.71 -40.41 -0.81
CA ASN A 598 -10.36 -40.96 -0.61
C ASN A 598 -9.35 -40.54 -1.72
N ASN A 599 -9.84 -40.23 -2.92
CA ASN A 599 -9.02 -39.75 -4.04
C ASN A 599 -9.14 -38.23 -4.26
N LEU A 600 -9.73 -37.51 -3.30
CA LEU A 600 -10.08 -36.09 -3.35
C LEU A 600 -9.62 -35.33 -2.09
N ASP A 601 -8.99 -36.00 -1.12
CA ASP A 601 -8.63 -35.43 0.18
C ASP A 601 -7.70 -34.20 0.06
N SER A 602 -6.74 -34.24 -0.87
CA SER A 602 -5.80 -33.14 -1.13
C SER A 602 -5.99 -32.55 -2.52
N GLU A 603 -5.56 -31.29 -2.70
CA GLU A 603 -5.61 -30.61 -3.99
C GLU A 603 -4.87 -31.39 -5.09
N TYR A 604 -3.70 -31.92 -4.76
CA TYR A 604 -2.94 -32.79 -5.65
C TYR A 604 -3.76 -33.99 -6.14
N LEU A 605 -4.46 -34.68 -5.22
CA LEU A 605 -5.31 -35.82 -5.57
C LEU A 605 -6.50 -35.40 -6.42
N ARG A 606 -7.14 -34.26 -6.11
CA ARG A 606 -8.25 -33.70 -6.91
C ARG A 606 -7.82 -33.38 -8.34
N PHE A 607 -6.69 -32.71 -8.54
CA PHE A 607 -6.19 -32.44 -9.89
C PHE A 607 -5.76 -33.72 -10.62
N LYS A 608 -5.15 -34.68 -9.93
CA LYS A 608 -4.83 -35.99 -10.51
C LYS A 608 -6.10 -36.75 -10.92
N PHE A 609 -7.17 -36.64 -10.13
CA PHE A 609 -8.48 -37.22 -10.43
C PHE A 609 -9.12 -36.59 -11.67
N LEU A 610 -9.04 -35.26 -11.83
CA LEU A 610 -9.55 -34.54 -13.00
C LEU A 610 -8.68 -34.80 -14.25
N GLN A 611 -7.36 -34.84 -14.09
CA GLN A 611 -6.41 -35.11 -15.18
C GLN A 611 -6.62 -36.51 -15.76
N LYS A 612 -6.78 -37.54 -14.91
CA LYS A 612 -7.08 -38.92 -15.36
C LYS A 612 -8.34 -38.99 -16.22
N ARG A 613 -9.29 -38.06 -16.03
CA ARG A 613 -10.55 -37.97 -16.78
C ARG A 613 -10.47 -37.00 -17.97
N SER A 614 -9.29 -36.45 -18.28
CA SER A 614 -9.11 -35.43 -19.33
C SER A 614 -9.97 -34.17 -19.13
N LEU A 615 -10.26 -33.81 -17.87
CA LEU A 615 -11.04 -32.63 -17.48
C LEU A 615 -10.17 -31.48 -16.95
N PHE A 616 -8.87 -31.72 -16.80
CA PHE A 616 -7.89 -30.72 -16.38
C PHE A 616 -6.69 -30.77 -17.31
N ILE A 617 -6.40 -29.65 -17.97
CA ILE A 617 -5.23 -29.48 -18.82
C ILE A 617 -4.10 -28.96 -17.92
N VAL A 618 -3.08 -29.80 -17.72
CA VAL A 618 -1.95 -29.45 -16.86
C VAL A 618 -1.02 -28.50 -17.63
N PRO A 619 -0.61 -27.35 -17.03
CA PRO A 619 0.43 -26.51 -17.60
C PRO A 619 1.76 -27.25 -17.70
N THR A 620 2.49 -27.05 -18.80
CA THR A 620 3.83 -27.58 -19.03
C THR A 620 4.88 -26.54 -18.63
N GLU A 621 5.87 -26.96 -17.84
CA GLU A 621 7.01 -26.10 -17.48
C GLU A 621 8.02 -26.03 -18.63
N ILE A 622 8.45 -24.82 -18.98
CA ILE A 622 9.44 -24.56 -20.01
C ILE A 622 10.67 -23.93 -19.37
N VAL A 623 11.84 -24.53 -19.56
CA VAL A 623 13.11 -23.96 -19.13
C VAL A 623 13.55 -22.87 -20.09
N VAL A 624 13.51 -21.62 -19.64
CA VAL A 624 13.86 -20.44 -20.46
C VAL A 624 15.31 -19.98 -20.26
N GLY A 625 15.95 -20.44 -19.19
CA GLY A 625 17.37 -20.19 -18.96
C GLY A 625 17.90 -20.86 -17.70
N GLN A 626 19.22 -20.80 -17.49
CA GLN A 626 19.89 -21.35 -16.32
C GLN A 626 20.92 -20.36 -15.75
N SER A 627 21.10 -20.36 -14.43
CA SER A 627 22.21 -19.67 -13.77
C SER A 627 22.83 -20.51 -12.68
N LEU A 628 24.13 -20.32 -12.44
CA LEU A 628 24.82 -20.89 -11.28
C LEU A 628 24.60 -19.99 -10.07
N GLU A 629 23.93 -20.51 -9.04
CA GLU A 629 23.90 -19.87 -7.73
C GLU A 629 24.96 -20.53 -6.84
N PHE A 630 25.81 -19.71 -6.23
CA PHE A 630 26.80 -20.16 -5.25
C PHE A 630 26.15 -20.16 -3.88
N SER A 631 25.96 -21.34 -3.30
CA SER A 631 25.53 -21.46 -1.92
C SER A 631 26.66 -21.06 -0.96
N GLN A 632 26.32 -20.58 0.24
CA GLN A 632 27.26 -20.23 1.31
C GLN A 632 28.20 -21.39 1.72
N LYS A 633 27.96 -22.61 1.24
CA LYS A 633 28.77 -23.82 1.47
C LYS A 633 29.65 -24.24 0.28
N ASN A 634 30.06 -23.33 -0.61
CA ASN A 634 30.91 -23.61 -1.79
C ASN A 634 30.38 -24.65 -2.80
N ASN A 635 29.12 -25.10 -2.66
CA ASN A 635 28.45 -25.90 -3.69
C ASN A 635 27.72 -24.96 -4.65
N SER A 636 27.97 -25.15 -5.95
CA SER A 636 27.18 -24.48 -6.99
C SER A 636 25.92 -25.29 -7.27
N THR A 637 24.76 -24.64 -7.25
CA THR A 637 23.48 -25.23 -7.65
C THR A 637 22.99 -24.52 -8.90
N ARG A 638 22.60 -25.29 -9.92
CA ARG A 638 21.96 -24.73 -11.12
C ARG A 638 20.53 -24.33 -10.77
N LYS A 639 20.22 -23.05 -10.95
CA LYS A 639 18.87 -22.52 -10.90
C LYS A 639 18.32 -22.41 -12.31
N ASN A 640 17.17 -23.01 -12.54
CA ASN A 640 16.44 -22.90 -13.79
C ASN A 640 15.43 -21.75 -13.69
N TYR A 641 15.36 -20.95 -14.74
CA TYR A 641 14.30 -19.97 -14.95
C TYR A 641 13.23 -20.64 -15.79
N MET A 642 11.98 -20.57 -15.34
CA MET A 642 10.87 -21.32 -15.92
C MET A 642 9.72 -20.43 -16.32
N ALA A 643 9.08 -20.77 -17.43
CA ALA A 643 7.76 -20.28 -17.80
C ALA A 643 6.75 -21.43 -17.73
N GLN A 644 5.48 -21.11 -17.51
CA GLN A 644 4.38 -22.05 -17.50
C GLN A 644 3.57 -21.87 -18.79
N PHE A 645 3.31 -22.96 -19.51
CA PHE A 645 2.59 -22.94 -20.78
C PHE A 645 1.39 -23.88 -20.75
N VAL A 646 0.24 -23.40 -21.19
CA VAL A 646 -0.97 -24.21 -21.33
C VAL A 646 -1.09 -24.63 -22.79
N PRO A 647 -1.08 -25.94 -23.11
CA PRO A 647 -1.17 -26.41 -24.50
C PRO A 647 -2.44 -25.91 -25.20
N ILE A 648 -2.26 -24.99 -26.14
CA ILE A 648 -3.36 -24.32 -26.87
C ILE A 648 -4.12 -25.35 -27.71
N SER A 649 -3.40 -26.26 -28.37
CA SER A 649 -4.01 -27.34 -29.17
C SER A 649 -5.00 -28.20 -28.38
N LEU A 650 -4.64 -28.61 -27.15
CA LEU A 650 -5.51 -29.41 -26.28
C LEU A 650 -6.71 -28.60 -25.79
N ALA A 651 -6.52 -27.33 -25.45
CA ALA A 651 -7.60 -26.47 -25.01
C ALA A 651 -8.63 -26.23 -26.12
N LEU A 652 -8.16 -25.93 -27.34
CA LEU A 652 -9.01 -25.77 -28.52
C LEU A 652 -9.70 -27.08 -28.92
N GLU A 653 -9.01 -28.22 -28.84
CA GLU A 653 -9.63 -29.55 -29.06
C GLU A 653 -10.82 -29.74 -28.12
N LYS A 654 -10.63 -29.49 -26.82
CA LYS A 654 -11.69 -29.66 -25.82
C LYS A 654 -12.84 -28.68 -26.03
N LEU A 655 -12.55 -27.40 -26.29
CA LEU A 655 -13.57 -26.36 -26.51
C LEU A 655 -14.45 -26.68 -27.72
N PHE A 656 -13.86 -26.99 -28.87
CA PHE A 656 -14.62 -27.28 -30.10
C PHE A 656 -15.24 -28.67 -30.12
N SER A 657 -14.84 -29.56 -29.21
CA SER A 657 -15.52 -30.84 -28.96
C SER A 657 -16.72 -30.70 -28.02
N LEU A 658 -16.96 -29.52 -27.41
CA LEU A 658 -18.17 -29.28 -26.64
C LEU A 658 -19.41 -29.28 -27.54
N PRO A 659 -20.58 -29.69 -27.02
CA PRO A 659 -21.83 -29.68 -27.78
C PRO A 659 -22.12 -28.30 -28.38
N ASN A 660 -22.48 -28.29 -29.66
CA ASN A 660 -22.89 -27.13 -30.46
C ASN A 660 -21.84 -26.03 -30.71
N ILE A 661 -20.74 -25.93 -29.94
CA ILE A 661 -19.74 -24.85 -30.11
C ILE A 661 -19.22 -24.76 -31.55
N TYR A 662 -18.75 -25.88 -32.12
CA TYR A 662 -18.27 -25.91 -33.51
C TYR A 662 -19.38 -25.53 -34.51
N LYS A 663 -20.56 -26.13 -34.37
CA LYS A 663 -21.70 -25.93 -35.27
C LYS A 663 -22.17 -24.47 -35.26
N ASP A 664 -22.34 -23.90 -34.07
CA ASP A 664 -22.82 -22.54 -33.88
C ASP A 664 -21.78 -21.51 -34.35
N THR A 665 -20.48 -21.80 -34.16
CA THR A 665 -19.39 -20.98 -34.70
C THR A 665 -19.43 -20.95 -36.22
N VAL A 666 -19.55 -22.10 -36.88
CA VAL A 666 -19.63 -22.17 -38.35
C VAL A 666 -20.90 -21.47 -38.86
N ASN A 667 -22.04 -21.67 -38.20
CA ASN A 667 -23.30 -21.01 -38.55
C ASN A 667 -23.18 -19.49 -38.45
N TYR A 668 -22.63 -18.98 -37.34
CA TYR A 668 -22.43 -17.56 -37.15
C TYR A 668 -21.49 -16.95 -38.18
N ILE A 669 -20.39 -17.63 -38.53
CA ILE A 669 -19.51 -17.20 -39.63
C ILE A 669 -20.29 -17.12 -40.94
N ASN A 670 -21.10 -18.12 -41.27
CA ASN A 670 -21.91 -18.12 -42.49
C ASN A 670 -22.97 -17.01 -42.51
N GLU A 671 -23.56 -16.68 -41.37
CA GLU A 671 -24.48 -15.54 -41.22
C GLU A 671 -23.74 -14.21 -41.45
N LEU A 672 -22.57 -14.02 -40.83
CA LEU A 672 -21.74 -12.85 -41.04
C LEU A 672 -21.36 -12.64 -42.51
N GLN A 673 -21.09 -13.70 -43.28
CA GLN A 673 -20.74 -13.55 -44.70
C GLN A 673 -21.92 -13.08 -45.57
N LYS A 674 -23.18 -13.21 -45.10
CA LYS A 674 -24.37 -12.73 -45.81
C LYS A 674 -24.62 -11.24 -45.58
N GLU A 675 -24.07 -10.69 -44.50
CA GLU A 675 -24.23 -9.28 -44.15
C GLU A 675 -23.40 -8.36 -45.05
N SER A 676 -23.97 -7.21 -45.43
CA SER A 676 -23.26 -6.20 -46.23
C SER A 676 -22.30 -5.35 -45.40
N LYS A 677 -22.54 -5.24 -44.09
CA LYS A 677 -21.72 -4.47 -43.15
C LYS A 677 -20.70 -5.37 -42.47
N VAL A 678 -19.53 -4.82 -42.16
CA VAL A 678 -18.46 -5.53 -41.45
C VAL A 678 -18.67 -5.38 -39.94
N TYR A 679 -18.94 -6.50 -39.28
CA TYR A 679 -19.05 -6.65 -37.83
C TYR A 679 -17.86 -7.42 -37.24
N ASN A 680 -17.17 -8.21 -38.05
CA ASN A 680 -16.14 -9.13 -37.58
C ASN A 680 -14.94 -9.24 -38.56
N ASN A 681 -13.76 -9.57 -38.04
CA ASN A 681 -12.55 -9.72 -38.85
C ASN A 681 -12.71 -10.79 -39.94
N VAL A 682 -13.55 -11.81 -39.73
CA VAL A 682 -13.77 -12.87 -40.74
C VAL A 682 -14.42 -12.38 -42.03
N GLN A 683 -15.08 -11.23 -42.02
CA GLN A 683 -15.70 -10.64 -43.22
C GLN A 683 -14.70 -9.82 -44.06
N THR A 684 -13.55 -9.46 -43.48
CA THR A 684 -12.56 -8.59 -44.12
C THR A 684 -11.85 -9.28 -45.30
N LEU A 685 -11.40 -8.49 -46.27
CA LEU A 685 -10.60 -9.00 -47.40
C LEU A 685 -9.33 -9.69 -46.91
N PHE A 686 -8.67 -9.14 -45.89
CA PHE A 686 -7.50 -9.73 -45.24
C PHE A 686 -7.73 -11.18 -44.80
N TRP A 687 -8.83 -11.45 -44.09
CA TRP A 687 -9.12 -12.81 -43.64
C TRP A 687 -9.50 -13.73 -44.80
N LYS A 688 -10.30 -13.23 -45.76
CA LYS A 688 -10.69 -14.00 -46.95
C LYS A 688 -9.48 -14.46 -47.77
N GLU A 689 -8.47 -13.60 -47.92
CA GLU A 689 -7.21 -13.95 -48.57
C GLU A 689 -6.43 -15.00 -47.77
N LYS A 690 -6.39 -14.86 -46.44
CA LYS A 690 -5.72 -15.83 -45.56
C LYS A 690 -6.37 -17.21 -45.62
N CYS A 691 -7.70 -17.29 -45.70
CA CYS A 691 -8.42 -18.56 -45.84
C CYS A 691 -8.10 -19.32 -47.13
N ARG A 692 -7.64 -18.64 -48.20
CA ARG A 692 -7.31 -19.31 -49.48
C ARG A 692 -6.15 -20.30 -49.35
N TYR A 693 -5.27 -20.13 -48.37
CA TYR A 693 -4.16 -21.05 -48.11
C TYR A 693 -4.59 -22.38 -47.46
N PHE A 694 -5.87 -22.51 -47.08
CA PHE A 694 -6.37 -23.66 -46.33
C PHE A 694 -7.28 -24.58 -47.17
N ASP A 695 -7.35 -24.44 -48.50
CA ASP A 695 -8.06 -25.34 -49.43
C ASP A 695 -9.47 -25.79 -48.96
N ASN A 696 -10.30 -24.83 -48.52
CA ASN A 696 -11.66 -25.05 -47.97
C ASN A 696 -11.73 -25.79 -46.62
N ASN A 697 -10.62 -25.92 -45.89
CA ASN A 697 -10.65 -26.39 -44.51
C ASN A 697 -11.24 -25.32 -43.58
N ASN A 698 -11.89 -25.77 -42.50
CA ASN A 698 -12.43 -24.87 -41.48
C ASN A 698 -11.27 -24.24 -40.69
N VAL A 699 -10.96 -22.99 -41.02
CA VAL A 699 -9.93 -22.19 -40.35
C VAL A 699 -10.58 -21.13 -39.48
N PHE A 700 -10.13 -21.05 -38.23
CA PHE A 700 -10.64 -20.08 -37.26
C PHE A 700 -9.55 -19.08 -36.84
N PRO A 701 -9.89 -17.78 -36.74
CA PRO A 701 -8.95 -16.77 -36.27
C PRO A 701 -8.62 -16.95 -34.79
N LEU A 702 -7.38 -16.63 -34.41
CA LEU A 702 -6.96 -16.43 -33.03
C LEU A 702 -6.52 -14.99 -32.82
N LEU A 703 -6.93 -14.39 -31.72
CA LEU A 703 -6.37 -13.16 -31.20
C LEU A 703 -5.42 -13.52 -30.06
N ILE A 704 -4.19 -13.00 -30.11
CA ILE A 704 -3.24 -13.12 -29.02
C ILE A 704 -3.23 -11.78 -28.28
N TYR A 705 -3.33 -11.80 -26.96
CA TYR A 705 -3.27 -10.59 -26.13
C TYR A 705 -2.14 -10.74 -25.12
N PHE A 706 -1.37 -9.68 -24.93
CA PHE A 706 -0.30 -9.64 -23.94
C PHE A 706 -0.52 -8.51 -22.93
N ASP A 707 -0.30 -8.84 -21.66
CA ASP A 707 -0.30 -7.89 -20.56
C ASP A 707 0.76 -8.28 -19.53
N GLU A 708 1.20 -7.29 -18.75
CA GLU A 708 2.07 -7.52 -17.60
C GLU A 708 1.40 -7.00 -16.33
N PHE A 709 1.14 -7.91 -15.39
CA PHE A 709 0.53 -7.58 -14.10
C PHE A 709 1.47 -7.89 -12.93
N GLU A 710 1.29 -7.18 -11.83
CA GLU A 710 2.00 -7.43 -10.58
C GLU A 710 1.10 -8.27 -9.65
N ILE A 711 1.60 -9.40 -9.14
CA ILE A 711 0.87 -10.24 -8.18
C ILE A 711 1.04 -9.70 -6.75
N GLY A 712 2.19 -9.08 -6.48
CA GLY A 712 2.42 -8.36 -5.23
C GLY A 712 1.67 -7.04 -5.19
N ASN A 713 1.79 -6.31 -4.08
CA ASN A 713 1.29 -4.93 -4.03
C ASN A 713 1.96 -4.12 -5.17
N PRO A 714 1.22 -3.69 -6.21
CA PRO A 714 1.76 -2.99 -7.38
C PRO A 714 2.40 -1.64 -7.04
N LEU A 715 2.19 -1.17 -5.81
CA LEU A 715 2.67 0.09 -5.27
C LEU A 715 3.67 -0.10 -4.11
N GLY A 716 3.89 -1.35 -3.67
CA GLY A 716 4.80 -1.66 -2.57
C GLY A 716 6.28 -1.59 -2.97
N SER A 717 7.20 -1.71 -2.00
CA SER A 717 8.65 -1.69 -2.29
C SER A 717 9.18 -2.92 -3.05
N HIS A 718 8.30 -3.89 -3.35
CA HIS A 718 8.54 -5.01 -4.25
C HIS A 718 7.82 -4.85 -5.59
N ALA A 719 7.22 -3.68 -5.87
CA ALA A 719 6.59 -3.36 -7.15
C ALA A 719 7.60 -3.54 -8.29
N GLY A 720 7.20 -4.26 -9.32
CA GLY A 720 8.03 -4.65 -10.45
C GLY A 720 8.93 -5.87 -10.20
N ILE A 721 9.01 -6.39 -8.97
CA ILE A 721 9.82 -7.57 -8.64
C ILE A 721 9.07 -8.84 -8.92
N HIS A 722 7.77 -8.91 -8.64
CA HIS A 722 6.91 -10.08 -8.90
C HIS A 722 5.94 -9.79 -10.04
N LYS A 723 6.43 -9.08 -11.05
CA LYS A 723 5.69 -8.80 -12.27
C LYS A 723 5.71 -10.04 -13.15
N PHE A 724 4.54 -10.45 -13.61
CA PHE A 724 4.35 -11.54 -14.54
C PHE A 724 3.90 -10.99 -15.88
N GLY A 725 4.50 -11.51 -16.95
CA GLY A 725 3.97 -11.40 -18.29
C GLY A 725 2.99 -12.54 -18.52
N ALA A 726 1.83 -12.20 -19.07
CA ALA A 726 0.80 -13.15 -19.40
C ALA A 726 0.36 -13.00 -20.85
N ILE A 727 0.29 -14.15 -21.52
CA ILE A 727 -0.21 -14.26 -22.88
C ILE A 727 -1.56 -14.96 -22.82
N TYR A 728 -2.56 -14.28 -23.35
CA TYR A 728 -3.91 -14.75 -23.48
C TYR A 728 -4.24 -14.97 -24.95
N TYR A 729 -5.26 -15.77 -25.21
CA TYR A 729 -5.83 -15.91 -26.54
C TYR A 729 -7.36 -16.00 -26.49
N SER A 730 -7.99 -15.55 -27.56
CA SER A 730 -9.44 -15.65 -27.75
C SER A 730 -9.77 -15.95 -29.21
N ILE A 731 -11.00 -16.40 -29.45
CA ILE A 731 -11.50 -16.81 -30.76
C ILE A 731 -12.60 -15.84 -31.16
N PRO A 732 -12.32 -14.84 -32.02
CA PRO A 732 -13.23 -13.75 -32.32
C PRO A 732 -14.39 -14.16 -33.23
N CYS A 733 -14.47 -15.42 -33.66
CA CYS A 733 -15.54 -15.91 -34.52
C CYS A 733 -16.55 -16.81 -33.81
N ILE A 734 -16.41 -17.04 -32.50
CA ILE A 734 -17.46 -17.71 -31.69
C ILE A 734 -18.68 -16.77 -31.60
N PRO A 735 -19.93 -17.26 -31.49
CA PRO A 735 -21.11 -16.39 -31.37
C PRO A 735 -21.00 -15.31 -30.27
N PRO A 736 -21.56 -14.10 -30.47
CA PRO A 736 -21.39 -12.98 -29.53
C PRO A 736 -21.83 -13.27 -28.09
N VAL A 737 -22.81 -14.17 -27.93
CA VAL A 737 -23.32 -14.63 -26.63
C VAL A 737 -22.22 -15.21 -25.73
N PHE A 738 -21.14 -15.71 -26.34
CA PHE A 738 -19.99 -16.30 -25.64
C PHE A 738 -18.77 -15.36 -25.61
N GLN A 739 -18.63 -14.43 -26.56
CA GLN A 739 -17.40 -13.63 -26.72
C GLN A 739 -17.08 -12.71 -25.54
N SER A 740 -18.09 -12.16 -24.87
CA SER A 740 -17.89 -11.20 -23.77
C SER A 740 -17.70 -11.86 -22.40
N SER A 741 -17.75 -13.19 -22.32
CA SER A 741 -17.53 -13.92 -21.07
C SER A 741 -16.05 -14.11 -20.80
N LEU A 742 -15.60 -13.82 -19.57
CA LEU A 742 -14.20 -14.03 -19.14
C LEU A 742 -13.77 -15.49 -19.26
N GLU A 743 -14.72 -16.44 -19.22
CA GLU A 743 -14.44 -17.88 -19.37
C GLU A 743 -13.95 -18.27 -20.78
N ASN A 744 -14.16 -17.41 -21.78
CA ASN A 744 -13.73 -17.62 -23.16
C ASN A 744 -12.46 -16.81 -23.53
N ILE A 745 -11.78 -16.25 -22.53
CA ILE A 745 -10.45 -15.66 -22.65
C ILE A 745 -9.45 -16.62 -21.98
N PHE A 746 -8.66 -17.29 -22.79
CA PHE A 746 -7.80 -18.38 -22.32
C PHE A 746 -6.39 -17.89 -22.07
N ILE A 747 -5.72 -18.44 -21.05
CA ILE A 747 -4.29 -18.21 -20.79
C ILE A 747 -3.49 -19.21 -21.61
N ALA A 748 -2.53 -18.73 -22.41
CA ALA A 748 -1.56 -19.57 -23.11
C ALA A 748 -0.24 -19.71 -22.33
N MET A 749 0.25 -18.63 -21.73
CA MET A 749 1.59 -18.63 -21.12
C MET A 749 1.69 -17.63 -19.96
N LEU A 750 2.38 -18.03 -18.89
CA LEU A 750 2.74 -17.17 -17.77
C LEU A 750 4.25 -17.27 -17.51
N PHE A 751 4.91 -16.13 -17.31
CA PHE A 751 6.33 -16.08 -17.04
C PHE A 751 6.68 -14.84 -16.23
N HIS A 752 7.85 -14.86 -15.59
CA HIS A 752 8.32 -13.71 -14.85
C HIS A 752 8.79 -12.61 -15.83
N SER A 753 8.27 -11.38 -15.72
CA SER A 753 8.59 -10.28 -16.64
C SER A 753 10.09 -9.96 -16.73
N SER A 754 10.84 -10.17 -15.65
CA SER A 754 12.30 -10.00 -15.68
C SER A 754 13.02 -11.02 -16.56
N ASP A 755 12.44 -12.20 -16.74
CA ASP A 755 13.05 -13.27 -17.55
C ASP A 755 12.94 -12.93 -19.03
N LEU A 756 11.86 -12.26 -19.44
CA LEU A 756 11.75 -11.68 -20.79
C LEU A 756 12.87 -10.67 -21.05
N LYS A 757 13.13 -9.75 -20.12
CA LYS A 757 14.22 -8.76 -20.24
C LYS A 757 15.60 -9.40 -20.26
N ARG A 758 15.76 -10.58 -19.65
CA ARG A 758 17.04 -11.26 -19.49
C ARG A 758 17.37 -12.17 -20.67
N PHE A 759 16.41 -12.95 -21.14
CA PHE A 759 16.61 -13.96 -22.16
C PHE A 759 16.10 -13.54 -23.55
N GLY A 760 15.26 -12.50 -23.62
CA GLY A 760 14.68 -11.98 -24.84
C GLY A 760 13.43 -12.74 -25.30
N GLU A 761 12.67 -12.09 -26.17
CA GLU A 761 11.39 -12.54 -26.73
C GLU A 761 11.56 -13.86 -27.49
N HIS A 762 12.64 -13.99 -28.26
CA HIS A 762 12.89 -15.14 -29.12
C HIS A 762 12.98 -16.44 -28.33
N ILE A 763 13.79 -16.48 -27.25
CA ILE A 763 13.95 -17.67 -26.42
C ILE A 763 12.67 -17.95 -25.65
N LEU A 764 12.07 -16.92 -25.08
CA LEU A 764 10.90 -17.07 -24.22
C LEU A 764 9.68 -17.58 -25.01
N PHE A 765 9.42 -17.02 -26.19
CA PHE A 765 8.21 -17.33 -26.97
C PHE A 765 8.38 -18.46 -27.98
N THR A 766 9.55 -19.12 -28.06
CA THR A 766 9.79 -20.22 -29.01
C THR A 766 8.66 -21.26 -28.94
N LYS A 767 8.33 -21.76 -27.74
CA LYS A 767 7.29 -22.78 -27.56
C LYS A 767 5.89 -22.30 -27.98
N LEU A 768 5.56 -21.03 -27.73
CA LEU A 768 4.30 -20.44 -28.15
C LEU A 768 4.22 -20.35 -29.68
N VAL A 769 5.28 -19.84 -30.32
CA VAL A 769 5.35 -19.71 -31.77
C VAL A 769 5.29 -21.07 -32.45
N ASP A 770 5.98 -22.08 -31.93
CA ASP A 770 5.91 -23.47 -32.42
C ASP A 770 4.50 -24.04 -32.34
N GLU A 771 3.79 -23.81 -31.23
CA GLU A 771 2.41 -24.25 -31.06
C GLU A 771 1.48 -23.57 -32.08
N LEU A 772 1.59 -22.25 -32.24
CA LEU A 772 0.78 -21.47 -33.18
C LEU A 772 1.05 -21.87 -34.64
N ASN A 773 2.32 -22.09 -34.99
CA ASN A 773 2.71 -22.60 -36.30
C ASN A 773 2.17 -24.02 -36.55
N SER A 774 2.15 -24.88 -35.52
CA SER A 774 1.55 -26.21 -35.65
C SER A 774 0.04 -26.13 -35.86
N LEU A 775 -0.65 -25.24 -35.13
CA LEU A 775 -2.08 -25.00 -35.31
C LEU A 775 -2.43 -24.47 -36.70
N GLU A 776 -1.56 -23.65 -37.28
CA GLU A 776 -1.73 -23.10 -38.62
C GLU A 776 -1.42 -24.14 -39.72
N ASN A 777 -0.30 -24.87 -39.61
CA ASN A 777 0.13 -25.78 -40.67
C ASN A 777 -0.49 -27.19 -40.57
N ASN A 778 -0.61 -27.72 -39.35
CA ASN A 778 -1.04 -29.09 -39.11
C ASN A 778 -2.51 -29.18 -38.72
N GLY A 779 -3.06 -28.15 -38.07
CA GLY A 779 -4.41 -28.16 -37.50
C GLY A 779 -4.57 -29.16 -36.33
N ILE A 780 -5.80 -29.33 -35.86
CA ILE A 780 -6.18 -30.31 -34.82
C ILE A 780 -7.41 -31.11 -35.26
N VAL A 781 -7.58 -32.30 -34.67
CA VAL A 781 -8.77 -33.14 -34.87
C VAL A 781 -9.71 -32.94 -33.68
N ILE A 782 -10.94 -32.51 -33.93
CA ILE A 782 -11.97 -32.34 -32.91
C ILE A 782 -12.89 -33.58 -32.86
N LYS A 783 -13.29 -33.96 -31.65
CA LYS A 783 -14.06 -35.18 -31.38
C LYS A 783 -15.55 -34.85 -31.31
N LEU A 784 -16.15 -34.73 -32.48
CA LEU A 784 -17.61 -34.66 -32.65
C LEU A 784 -18.14 -36.06 -33.03
N PRO A 785 -19.47 -36.27 -33.19
CA PRO A 785 -19.99 -37.54 -33.72
C PRO A 785 -19.30 -38.00 -35.01
N GLU A 786 -18.79 -37.04 -35.79
CA GLU A 786 -17.85 -37.25 -36.89
C GLU A 786 -16.57 -36.47 -36.60
N GLU A 787 -15.41 -37.14 -36.63
CA GLU A 787 -14.12 -36.46 -36.46
C GLU A 787 -13.90 -35.45 -37.60
N ARG A 788 -13.47 -34.25 -37.23
CA ARG A 788 -13.21 -33.17 -38.19
C ARG A 788 -11.86 -32.55 -37.92
N LYS A 789 -11.14 -32.25 -39.00
CA LYS A 789 -9.90 -31.50 -38.94
C LYS A 789 -10.20 -30.01 -39.06
N VAL A 790 -9.69 -29.23 -38.10
CA VAL A 790 -9.86 -27.78 -38.04
C VAL A 790 -8.52 -27.09 -37.86
N TYR A 791 -8.39 -25.87 -38.36
CA TYR A 791 -7.16 -25.10 -38.36
C TYR A 791 -7.35 -23.81 -37.59
N PHE A 792 -6.27 -23.30 -37.01
CA PHE A 792 -6.32 -22.03 -36.28
C PHE A 792 -5.18 -21.14 -36.71
N CYS A 793 -5.46 -19.86 -36.87
CA CYS A 793 -4.50 -18.93 -37.42
C CYS A 793 -4.54 -17.58 -36.71
N VAL A 794 -3.37 -17.10 -36.28
CA VAL A 794 -3.25 -15.82 -35.60
C VAL A 794 -3.62 -14.68 -36.56
N THR A 795 -4.55 -13.84 -36.14
CA THR A 795 -5.03 -12.69 -36.92
C THR A 795 -4.46 -11.39 -36.37
N LEU A 796 -4.52 -11.19 -35.05
CA LEU A 796 -4.04 -9.98 -34.40
C LEU A 796 -3.27 -10.31 -33.13
N ILE A 797 -2.27 -9.48 -32.85
CA ILE A 797 -1.58 -9.41 -31.57
C ILE A 797 -2.00 -8.08 -30.93
N LEU A 798 -2.61 -8.17 -29.76
CA LEU A 798 -3.30 -7.12 -29.04
C LEU A 798 -2.61 -6.85 -27.70
N GLY A 799 -2.82 -5.66 -27.16
CA GLY A 799 -2.21 -5.17 -25.93
C GLY A 799 -2.13 -3.65 -25.93
N ASP A 800 -1.69 -3.08 -24.83
CA ASP A 800 -1.31 -1.67 -24.80
C ASP A 800 -0.06 -1.43 -25.68
N ASN A 801 0.25 -0.16 -25.97
CA ASN A 801 1.37 0.16 -26.85
C ASN A 801 2.71 -0.39 -26.32
N LEU A 802 2.88 -0.39 -25.00
CA LEU A 802 4.08 -0.92 -24.36
C LEU A 802 4.17 -2.44 -24.54
N GLY A 803 3.09 -3.16 -24.26
CA GLY A 803 3.01 -4.62 -24.34
C GLY A 803 3.20 -5.14 -25.76
N VAL A 804 2.48 -4.57 -26.74
CA VAL A 804 2.61 -5.00 -28.15
C VAL A 804 4.01 -4.73 -28.68
N ASN A 805 4.60 -3.57 -28.37
CA ASN A 805 5.98 -3.30 -28.77
C ASN A 805 6.95 -4.25 -28.08
N THR A 806 6.72 -4.62 -26.83
CA THR A 806 7.56 -5.57 -26.09
C THR A 806 7.53 -6.96 -26.74
N VAL A 807 6.35 -7.53 -26.97
CA VAL A 807 6.24 -8.89 -27.53
C VAL A 807 6.77 -9.00 -28.96
N LEU A 808 6.66 -7.92 -29.73
CA LEU A 808 7.14 -7.87 -31.12
C LEU A 808 8.61 -7.42 -31.23
N GLY A 809 9.31 -7.17 -30.12
CA GLY A 809 10.71 -6.75 -30.12
C GLY A 809 10.95 -5.32 -30.63
N PHE A 810 9.92 -4.46 -30.64
CA PHE A 810 10.03 -3.04 -30.98
C PHE A 810 10.47 -2.19 -29.78
N GLN A 811 10.89 -0.95 -30.05
CA GLN A 811 11.23 0.00 -28.98
C GLN A 811 9.99 0.42 -28.17
N GLN A 812 10.15 0.39 -26.85
CA GLN A 812 9.08 0.62 -25.88
C GLN A 812 8.83 2.10 -25.55
N ARG A 813 9.69 3.02 -26.02
CA ARG A 813 9.67 4.44 -25.65
C ARG A 813 9.26 5.34 -26.81
N PHE A 814 8.40 6.32 -26.54
CA PHE A 814 8.01 7.36 -27.50
C PHE A 814 9.13 8.35 -27.85
N THR A 815 10.28 8.26 -27.19
CA THR A 815 11.49 9.02 -27.55
C THR A 815 12.32 8.36 -28.65
N SER A 816 11.94 7.16 -29.10
CA SER A 816 12.57 6.51 -30.25
C SER A 816 12.42 7.38 -31.51
N ASN A 817 13.44 7.36 -32.39
CA ASN A 817 13.35 8.03 -33.69
C ASN A 817 12.21 7.48 -34.54
N PHE A 818 11.93 6.18 -34.40
CA PHE A 818 10.79 5.50 -35.00
C PHE A 818 9.96 4.88 -33.88
N PHE A 819 8.96 5.62 -33.39
CA PHE A 819 8.12 5.20 -32.28
C PHE A 819 6.81 4.51 -32.72
N CYS A 820 6.37 4.75 -33.95
CA CYS A 820 5.14 4.16 -34.49
C CYS A 820 5.46 2.93 -35.36
N ARG A 821 4.94 1.76 -34.97
CA ARG A 821 5.09 0.49 -35.70
C ARG A 821 4.34 0.45 -37.05
N PHE A 822 3.38 1.36 -37.25
CA PHE A 822 2.55 1.40 -38.45
C PHE A 822 3.16 2.29 -39.54
N CYS A 823 3.30 3.61 -39.28
CA CYS A 823 3.76 4.55 -40.30
C CYS A 823 5.28 4.55 -40.50
N LYS A 824 6.06 4.10 -39.50
CA LYS A 824 7.54 4.10 -39.51
C LYS A 824 8.16 5.46 -39.82
N THR A 825 7.38 6.53 -39.63
CA THR A 825 7.82 7.91 -39.85
C THR A 825 8.84 8.32 -38.78
N SER A 826 9.83 9.13 -39.18
CA SER A 826 10.80 9.68 -38.23
C SER A 826 10.13 10.69 -37.29
N ARG A 827 10.70 10.84 -36.09
CA ARG A 827 10.21 11.83 -35.11
C ARG A 827 10.20 13.25 -35.68
N CYS A 828 11.19 13.62 -36.47
CA CYS A 828 11.26 14.93 -37.11
C CYS A 828 10.08 15.15 -38.05
N ASP A 829 9.79 14.18 -38.92
CA ASP A 829 8.72 14.32 -39.91
C ASP A 829 7.34 14.35 -39.22
N THR A 830 7.14 13.56 -38.14
CA THR A 830 5.86 13.54 -37.41
C THR A 830 5.42 14.89 -36.85
N GLN A 831 6.36 15.83 -36.61
CA GLN A 831 6.02 17.19 -36.15
C GLN A 831 5.35 18.03 -37.24
N THR A 832 5.47 17.62 -38.51
CA THR A 832 4.99 18.37 -39.68
C THR A 832 3.82 17.70 -40.39
N LEU A 833 3.52 16.44 -40.05
CA LEU A 833 2.48 15.66 -40.73
C LEU A 833 1.06 15.93 -40.25
N CYS A 834 0.89 16.49 -39.05
CA CYS A 834 -0.41 16.80 -38.47
C CYS A 834 -0.45 18.27 -38.08
N TYR A 835 -1.54 18.97 -38.44
CA TYR A 835 -1.85 20.30 -37.94
C TYR A 835 -3.05 20.21 -36.99
N GLU A 836 -2.96 20.91 -35.85
CA GLU A 836 -4.05 20.99 -34.89
C GLU A 836 -5.19 21.83 -35.48
N VAL A 837 -6.38 21.26 -35.56
CA VAL A 837 -7.59 21.99 -35.97
C VAL A 837 -8.21 22.58 -34.71
N THR A 838 -7.99 23.88 -34.49
CA THR A 838 -8.44 24.62 -33.30
C THR A 838 -9.96 24.77 -33.18
N SER A 839 -10.73 24.44 -34.22
CA SER A 839 -12.20 24.55 -34.20
C SER A 839 -12.91 23.42 -33.45
N SER A 840 -12.19 22.50 -32.80
CA SER A 840 -12.75 21.33 -32.10
C SER A 840 -12.36 21.23 -30.61
N LEU A 841 -11.83 22.31 -30.02
CA LEU A 841 -11.57 22.41 -28.57
C LEU A 841 -12.72 23.07 -27.82
#